data_AF-A0A6M1TNG2-F1
#
_entry.id   AF-A0A6M1TNG2-F1
#
_cell.length_a   1.000
_cell.length_b   1.000
_cell.length_c   1.000
_cell.angle_alpha   90.00
_cell.angle_beta   90.00
_cell.angle_gamma   90.00
#
_symmetry.space_group_name_H-M   'P 1'
#
loop_
_entity.id
_entity.type
_entity.pdbx_description
1 polymer ?
#
loop_
_entity_poly.entity_id
_entity_poly.type
_entity_poly.pdbx_seq_one_letter_code
_entity_poly.pdbx_strand_id
1 'polypeptide(L)'
;MRTLNYFLIASICAVHLLSCSTTKPDIVPTDLSFNTNNRLEITFENQDQANIPANTGNLAIFINGKNIGTYSLANLSDQSFRNPNTPYTLETNFRLASSKYRIGVALDTNDEISESNELQNTYSRTLTPPAISGPDFVISDLHLNSSNELNITIKNVGNTSSPTNLPVDIRVIVNETVAADFTPSMPSLVPGQNTTISPNQPVTITGNKEVRVLLNTQQFTDETNNINNTREEILPSGPSFGPYQSLLNNSSIFSNIRWQYSGGISSYNNWSQSQKNDLRNAIIKLENGRSQALDSPPSLSSGRISKADAWKIYIQHIAQTLWIEKNNLVPWSIQTYSNSELQNLLSSKELMVYDSNQDRYAFTTSIMGKVTPWNPRINYRFLKNYDMIKQNHRQTLYAFTNWMRAHLRHWSGNDTLSDLFGYEGFPPADKVLYPLPGKKHMAAGCWGTSGLYAAVLRSVNIPVEHAYTKFGSTNAVHSRPYFPSLDLSMPHADDVYTSSLTPSGNIIPASKLFYTSQEMDNKFLNPQLDCNGTDCNTVGEQASYNSGKEHLEISWQHHADFLLYQYAKYGESYVLGTLRGPRIGGSIKEYVNPYFNASKRQTMVDEIKAYLKILGGGDLSEGKNIVIQRVSKFRENK
;
A
#
# COMPACT_ATOMS: atom_id res chain seq x y z
N MET A 1 2.51 2.04 -67.73
CA MET A 1 3.79 1.56 -68.31
C MET A 1 4.90 2.05 -67.39
N ARG A 2 5.65 1.26 -66.63
CA ARG A 2 6.14 -0.11 -66.86
C ARG A 2 6.01 -0.96 -65.59
N THR A 3 5.55 -2.18 -65.82
CA THR A 3 5.75 -3.39 -65.03
C THR A 3 7.23 -3.81 -65.04
N LEU A 4 7.73 -4.36 -63.94
CA LEU A 4 8.37 -5.69 -63.95
C LEU A 4 8.50 -6.26 -62.52
N ASN A 5 7.86 -7.41 -62.32
CA ASN A 5 8.08 -8.37 -61.23
C ASN A 5 9.42 -9.10 -61.45
N TYR A 6 10.10 -9.51 -60.38
CA TYR A 6 10.70 -10.86 -60.24
C TYR A 6 10.93 -11.23 -58.76
N PHE A 7 10.18 -12.25 -58.32
CA PHE A 7 10.46 -13.34 -57.37
C PHE A 7 11.58 -13.26 -56.29
N LEU A 8 11.11 -13.38 -55.04
CA LEU A 8 11.45 -14.37 -53.99
C LEU A 8 12.77 -15.17 -54.10
N ILE A 9 13.58 -15.20 -53.03
CA ILE A 9 14.02 -16.41 -52.29
C ILE A 9 14.81 -16.00 -51.02
N ALA A 10 14.33 -16.49 -49.88
CA ALA A 10 14.98 -16.82 -48.61
C ALA A 10 16.36 -16.21 -48.26
N SER A 11 16.35 -15.25 -47.31
CA SER A 11 17.32 -15.17 -46.20
C SER A 11 16.95 -13.97 -45.30
N ILE A 12 15.89 -14.09 -44.51
CA ILE A 12 15.74 -13.25 -43.32
C ILE A 12 16.51 -13.97 -42.23
N CYS A 13 17.77 -13.57 -42.10
CA CYS A 13 18.65 -13.98 -41.03
C CYS A 13 18.03 -13.67 -39.67
N ALA A 14 18.13 -14.66 -38.80
CA ALA A 14 18.01 -14.57 -37.36
C ALA A 14 18.99 -13.54 -36.78
N VAL A 15 18.60 -12.26 -36.71
CA VAL A 15 19.42 -11.19 -36.11
C VAL A 15 18.63 -10.39 -35.06
N HIS A 16 17.66 -11.00 -34.35
CA HIS A 16 16.88 -10.30 -33.31
C HIS A 16 16.76 -11.01 -31.95
N LEU A 17 17.54 -12.06 -31.64
CA LEU A 17 17.43 -12.76 -30.34
C LEU A 17 18.75 -13.07 -29.64
N LEU A 18 19.80 -12.27 -29.89
CA LEU A 18 21.01 -12.26 -29.07
C LEU A 18 21.25 -10.85 -28.53
N SER A 19 20.22 -10.23 -27.93
CA SER A 19 20.50 -9.32 -26.82
C SER A 19 21.05 -10.21 -25.71
N CYS A 20 22.36 -10.13 -25.48
CA CYS A 20 22.98 -10.66 -24.28
C CYS A 20 22.11 -10.16 -23.11
N SER A 21 21.39 -11.07 -22.44
CA SER A 21 20.53 -10.74 -21.32
C SER A 21 21.46 -10.24 -20.21
N THR A 22 21.72 -8.93 -20.18
CA THR A 22 22.47 -8.34 -19.08
C THR A 22 21.61 -8.52 -17.85
N THR A 23 22.07 -9.40 -16.94
CA THR A 23 21.51 -9.53 -15.60
C THR A 23 21.40 -8.13 -15.01
N LYS A 24 20.25 -7.81 -14.42
CA LYS A 24 19.99 -6.54 -13.74
C LYS A 24 20.12 -6.73 -12.22
N PRO A 25 20.53 -5.71 -11.45
CA PRO A 25 20.53 -5.76 -9.99
C PRO A 25 19.09 -5.86 -9.43
N ASP A 26 18.96 -6.11 -8.13
CA ASP A 26 17.66 -6.14 -7.41
C ASP A 26 17.88 -5.64 -5.98
N ILE A 27 17.65 -4.35 -5.72
CA ILE A 27 17.90 -3.73 -4.41
C ILE A 27 16.66 -3.84 -3.52
N VAL A 28 16.77 -4.64 -2.47
CA VAL A 28 15.63 -4.95 -1.61
C VAL A 28 15.89 -4.50 -0.17
N PRO A 29 14.98 -3.73 0.45
CA PRO A 29 14.99 -3.53 1.89
C PRO A 29 14.58 -4.81 2.61
N THR A 30 15.43 -5.30 3.51
CA THR A 30 15.29 -6.61 4.15
C THR A 30 14.91 -6.53 5.63
N ASP A 31 15.30 -5.46 6.34
CA ASP A 31 15.00 -5.32 7.76
C ASP A 31 14.84 -3.86 8.26
N LEU A 32 14.10 -3.72 9.36
CA LEU A 32 13.96 -2.48 10.14
C LEU A 32 14.15 -2.80 11.62
N SER A 33 15.13 -2.16 12.26
CA SER A 33 15.46 -2.37 13.68
C SER A 33 15.73 -1.05 14.39
N PHE A 34 15.92 -1.14 15.71
CA PHE A 34 16.48 -0.04 16.50
C PHE A 34 17.79 -0.48 17.12
N ASN A 35 18.81 0.37 17.05
CA ASN A 35 20.07 0.12 17.74
C ASN A 35 19.96 0.40 19.25
N THR A 36 21.05 0.23 19.98
CA THR A 36 21.12 0.42 21.44
C THR A 36 20.84 1.86 21.90
N ASN A 37 20.95 2.85 21.00
CA ASN A 37 20.64 4.26 21.26
C ASN A 37 19.23 4.66 20.78
N ASN A 38 18.41 3.70 20.38
CA ASN A 38 17.11 3.88 19.71
C ASN A 38 17.17 4.64 18.37
N ARG A 39 18.29 4.56 17.65
CA ARG A 39 18.33 5.00 16.25
C ARG A 39 17.64 3.97 15.39
N LEU A 40 16.83 4.43 14.46
CA LEU A 40 16.28 3.57 13.41
C LEU A 40 17.43 3.09 12.51
N GLU A 41 17.50 1.77 12.34
CA GLU A 41 18.40 1.08 11.42
C GLU A 41 17.58 0.48 10.27
N ILE A 42 18.14 0.57 9.06
CA ILE A 42 17.52 0.05 7.84
C ILE A 42 18.53 -0.85 7.15
N THR A 43 18.20 -2.13 6.99
CA THR A 43 19.05 -3.07 6.26
C THR A 43 18.48 -3.30 4.86
N PHE A 44 19.35 -3.25 3.86
CA PHE A 44 19.02 -3.53 2.47
C PHE A 44 20.20 -4.17 1.75
N GLU A 45 19.94 -4.87 0.65
CA GLU A 45 20.97 -5.57 -0.11
C GLU A 45 20.61 -5.67 -1.59
N ASN A 46 21.62 -5.85 -2.45
CA ASN A 46 21.43 -6.26 -3.83
C ASN A 46 21.28 -7.79 -3.91
N GLN A 47 20.12 -8.30 -4.28
CA GLN A 47 19.79 -9.72 -4.28
C GLN A 47 20.02 -10.43 -5.61
N ASP A 48 20.40 -9.74 -6.69
CA ASP A 48 20.73 -10.38 -7.98
C ASP A 48 22.25 -10.36 -8.23
N GLN A 49 22.69 -10.95 -9.34
CA GLN A 49 24.11 -11.18 -9.66
C GLN A 49 24.80 -9.97 -10.31
N ALA A 50 24.04 -8.97 -10.75
CA ALA A 50 24.62 -7.77 -11.36
C ALA A 50 24.86 -6.69 -10.32
N ASN A 51 25.93 -5.90 -10.48
CA ASN A 51 26.22 -4.79 -9.58
C ASN A 51 25.24 -3.63 -9.78
N ILE A 52 24.93 -2.90 -8.70
CA ILE A 52 24.21 -1.63 -8.77
C ILE A 52 25.13 -0.54 -9.36
N PRO A 53 24.71 0.20 -10.41
CA PRO A 53 25.49 1.28 -11.01
C PRO A 53 25.91 2.34 -10.00
N ALA A 54 27.15 2.84 -10.06
CA ALA A 54 27.60 3.90 -9.15
C ALA A 54 26.77 5.19 -9.26
N ASN A 55 26.68 5.94 -8.17
CA ASN A 55 26.01 7.25 -8.09
C ASN A 55 24.51 7.25 -8.40
N THR A 56 23.84 6.09 -8.34
CA THR A 56 22.39 5.98 -8.47
C THR A 56 21.74 5.58 -7.17
N GLY A 57 20.43 5.85 -7.09
CA GLY A 57 19.52 5.32 -6.10
C GLY A 57 19.38 6.19 -4.87
N ASN A 58 18.22 6.05 -4.25
CA ASN A 58 17.85 6.80 -3.07
C ASN A 58 16.98 5.94 -2.13
N LEU A 59 16.85 6.40 -0.89
CA LEU A 59 16.05 5.76 0.15
C LEU A 59 15.15 6.81 0.79
N ALA A 60 13.84 6.60 0.76
CA ALA A 60 12.87 7.41 1.48
C ALA A 60 12.37 6.69 2.73
N ILE A 61 12.20 7.43 3.82
CA ILE A 61 11.75 6.89 5.12
C ILE A 61 10.44 7.54 5.54
N PHE A 62 9.49 6.72 5.95
CA PHE A 62 8.16 7.14 6.36
C PHE A 62 7.86 6.68 7.78
N ILE A 63 7.46 7.60 8.66
CA ILE A 63 6.99 7.26 10.01
C ILE A 63 5.57 7.79 10.21
N ASN A 64 4.66 6.90 10.62
CA ASN A 64 3.22 7.16 10.71
C ASN A 64 2.63 7.76 9.42
N GLY A 65 3.24 7.38 8.29
CA GLY A 65 2.93 7.84 6.95
C GLY A 65 3.39 9.27 6.62
N LYS A 66 4.17 9.96 7.46
CA LYS A 66 4.86 11.19 7.09
C LYS A 66 6.24 10.82 6.52
N ASN A 67 6.65 11.39 5.39
CA ASN A 67 8.04 11.32 4.95
C ASN A 67 8.89 12.14 5.94
N ILE A 68 9.82 11.49 6.61
CA ILE A 68 10.69 12.10 7.63
C ILE A 68 12.12 12.32 7.13
N GLY A 69 12.50 11.72 5.99
CA GLY A 69 13.82 11.92 5.41
C GLY A 69 14.08 11.09 4.17
N THR A 70 15.06 11.55 3.39
CA THR A 70 15.57 10.87 2.20
C THR A 70 17.10 10.80 2.28
N TYR A 71 17.68 9.67 1.86
CA TYR A 71 19.12 9.47 1.72
C TYR A 71 19.44 9.25 0.24
N SER A 72 20.52 9.86 -0.26
CA SER A 72 21.12 9.45 -1.52
C SER A 72 22.05 8.27 -1.25
N LEU A 73 21.86 7.15 -1.95
CA LEU A 73 22.72 5.98 -1.78
C LEU A 73 24.15 6.24 -2.27
N ALA A 74 24.33 7.19 -3.19
CA ALA A 74 25.62 7.67 -3.65
C ALA A 74 26.48 8.30 -2.54
N ASN A 75 25.85 8.87 -1.51
CA ASN A 75 26.52 9.59 -0.43
C ASN A 75 26.84 8.73 0.79
N LEU A 76 26.48 7.44 0.76
CA LEU A 76 26.82 6.52 1.84
C LEU A 76 28.33 6.29 1.89
N SER A 77 28.91 6.25 3.08
CA SER A 77 30.35 6.04 3.25
C SER A 77 30.79 4.64 2.84
N ASP A 78 29.92 3.65 3.01
CA ASP A 78 30.08 2.30 2.51
C ASP A 78 29.18 2.07 1.29
N GLN A 79 29.78 1.54 0.23
CA GLN A 79 29.14 1.26 -1.06
C GLN A 79 29.06 -0.25 -1.33
N SER A 80 29.33 -1.09 -0.33
CA SER A 80 29.35 -2.55 -0.41
C SER A 80 28.00 -3.15 -0.85
N PHE A 81 26.88 -2.50 -0.52
CA PHE A 81 25.52 -2.88 -0.92
C PHE A 81 25.34 -3.02 -2.44
N ARG A 82 26.22 -2.42 -3.24
CA ARG A 82 26.20 -2.52 -4.70
C ARG A 82 26.55 -3.91 -5.19
N ASN A 83 27.35 -4.64 -4.44
CA ASN A 83 27.80 -5.98 -4.81
C ASN A 83 26.69 -7.00 -4.52
N PRO A 84 26.56 -8.05 -5.36
CA PRO A 84 25.63 -9.15 -5.15
C PRO A 84 25.69 -9.72 -3.74
N ASN A 85 24.52 -9.89 -3.13
CA ASN A 85 24.29 -10.55 -1.84
C ASN A 85 25.10 -9.96 -0.68
N THR A 86 25.39 -8.66 -0.74
CA THR A 86 26.12 -7.95 0.31
C THR A 86 25.17 -7.00 1.03
N PRO A 87 24.70 -7.33 2.25
CA PRO A 87 23.81 -6.46 3.00
C PRO A 87 24.54 -5.25 3.58
N TYR A 88 23.83 -4.13 3.65
CA TYR A 88 24.27 -2.91 4.31
C TYR A 88 23.19 -2.42 5.28
N THR A 89 23.61 -2.03 6.48
CA THR A 89 22.74 -1.45 7.50
C THR A 89 23.04 0.03 7.64
N LEU A 90 22.07 0.86 7.23
CA LEU A 90 22.11 2.29 7.44
C LEU A 90 21.66 2.63 8.86
N GLU A 91 22.56 3.19 9.66
CA GLU A 91 22.18 3.88 10.89
C GLU A 91 21.68 5.29 10.56
N THR A 92 20.41 5.57 10.85
CA THR A 92 19.81 6.88 10.56
C THR A 92 20.05 7.88 11.69
N ASN A 93 19.79 9.16 11.40
CA ASN A 93 19.74 10.22 12.41
C ASN A 93 18.36 10.35 13.10
N PHE A 94 17.51 9.32 13.04
CA PHE A 94 16.18 9.35 13.65
C PHE A 94 16.17 8.55 14.96
N ARG A 95 15.97 9.25 16.08
CA ARG A 95 15.73 8.66 17.39
C ARG A 95 14.24 8.58 17.65
N LEU A 96 13.79 7.45 18.19
CA LEU A 96 12.39 7.26 18.56
C LEU A 96 12.29 6.70 19.99
N ALA A 97 11.21 7.04 20.71
CA ALA A 97 11.00 6.54 22.06
C ALA A 97 9.52 6.21 22.36
N SER A 98 9.33 5.19 23.21
CA SER A 98 8.12 4.89 24.00
C SER A 98 6.81 4.61 23.27
N SER A 99 6.71 4.82 21.95
CA SER A 99 5.47 4.68 21.18
C SER A 99 5.55 3.61 20.11
N LYS A 100 4.40 3.07 19.73
CA LYS A 100 4.31 2.18 18.57
C LYS A 100 4.27 3.01 17.28
N TYR A 101 5.19 2.75 16.37
CA TYR A 101 5.32 3.48 15.10
C TYR A 101 5.03 2.57 13.91
N ARG A 102 4.35 3.12 12.91
CA ARG A 102 4.26 2.53 11.57
C ARG A 102 5.41 3.06 10.74
N ILE A 103 6.41 2.23 10.47
CA ILE A 103 7.62 2.58 9.76
C ILE A 103 7.56 1.95 8.37
N GLY A 104 7.87 2.74 7.36
CA GLY A 104 7.97 2.29 5.97
C GLY A 104 9.23 2.85 5.34
N VAL A 105 9.82 2.11 4.42
CA VAL A 105 10.95 2.52 3.61
C VAL A 105 10.70 2.18 2.15
N ALA A 106 11.23 3.00 1.25
CA ALA A 106 11.24 2.73 -0.17
C ALA A 106 12.62 3.05 -0.74
N LEU A 107 13.19 2.08 -1.46
CA LEU A 107 14.40 2.25 -2.25
C LEU A 107 14.05 2.65 -3.67
N ASP A 108 15.01 3.30 -4.32
CA ASP A 108 14.96 3.75 -5.70
C ASP A 108 13.67 4.48 -6.08
N THR A 109 13.22 5.42 -5.24
CA THR A 109 11.97 6.15 -5.49
C THR A 109 12.03 7.07 -6.70
N ASN A 110 13.22 7.26 -7.30
CA ASN A 110 13.44 8.02 -8.51
C ASN A 110 13.53 7.16 -9.77
N ASP A 111 13.44 5.82 -9.66
CA ASP A 111 13.57 4.87 -10.78
C ASP A 111 14.92 5.04 -11.51
N GLU A 112 16.00 5.21 -10.74
CA GLU A 112 17.37 5.43 -11.26
C GLU A 112 18.13 4.12 -11.46
N ILE A 113 17.71 3.04 -10.80
CA ILE A 113 18.29 1.71 -10.90
C ILE A 113 17.35 0.87 -11.75
N SER A 114 17.81 0.38 -12.91
CA SER A 114 16.99 -0.58 -13.66
C SER A 114 17.16 -1.98 -13.07
N GLU A 115 16.12 -2.49 -12.43
CA GLU A 115 16.19 -3.72 -11.65
C GLU A 115 15.61 -4.93 -12.39
N SER A 116 15.93 -6.12 -11.89
CA SER A 116 15.27 -7.35 -12.31
C SER A 116 13.86 -7.47 -11.71
N ASN A 117 13.58 -6.77 -10.59
CA ASN A 117 12.26 -6.74 -9.96
C ASN A 117 11.93 -5.45 -9.19
N GLU A 118 11.29 -4.50 -9.88
CA GLU A 118 10.85 -3.21 -9.29
C GLU A 118 9.76 -3.32 -8.20
N LEU A 119 9.22 -4.53 -7.94
CA LEU A 119 8.07 -4.66 -7.05
C LEU A 119 8.44 -4.90 -5.58
N GLN A 120 9.70 -5.13 -5.24
CA GLN A 120 10.12 -5.45 -3.86
C GLN A 120 10.87 -4.32 -3.15
N ASN A 121 10.95 -3.13 -3.76
CA ASN A 121 11.72 -1.98 -3.26
C ASN A 121 11.10 -1.30 -2.03
N THR A 122 10.04 -1.86 -1.44
CA THR A 122 9.37 -1.31 -0.26
C THR A 122 9.34 -2.28 0.90
N TYR A 123 9.49 -1.77 2.11
CA TYR A 123 9.35 -2.55 3.34
C TYR A 123 8.66 -1.74 4.41
N SER A 124 7.67 -2.32 5.08
CA SER A 124 6.97 -1.64 6.17
C SER A 124 6.65 -2.54 7.35
N ARG A 125 6.78 -2.01 8.55
CA ARG A 125 6.49 -2.70 9.82
C ARG A 125 5.91 -1.74 10.84
N THR A 126 5.18 -2.30 11.78
CA THR A 126 4.89 -1.63 13.05
C THR A 126 5.97 -2.03 14.04
N LEU A 127 6.72 -1.07 14.58
CA LEU A 127 7.78 -1.30 15.56
C LEU A 127 7.56 -0.46 16.83
N THR A 128 8.08 -0.94 17.95
CA THR A 128 8.13 -0.19 19.21
C THR A 128 9.59 -0.07 19.62
N PRO A 129 10.15 1.14 19.71
CA PRO A 129 11.50 1.33 20.18
C PRO A 129 11.60 0.98 21.67
N PRO A 130 12.78 0.56 22.16
CA PRO A 130 13.01 0.38 23.59
C PRO A 130 12.62 1.63 24.40
N ALA A 131 12.15 1.44 25.63
CA ALA A 131 11.89 2.57 26.51
C ALA A 131 13.22 3.22 26.91
N ILE A 132 13.31 4.55 26.77
CA ILE A 132 14.45 5.35 27.21
C ILE A 132 13.96 6.55 28.02
N SER A 133 14.74 6.94 29.02
CA SER A 133 14.47 8.15 29.81
C SER A 133 15.29 9.32 29.31
N GLY A 134 14.67 10.49 29.32
CA GLY A 134 15.28 11.75 28.89
C GLY A 134 14.21 12.78 28.52
N PRO A 135 14.63 14.01 28.17
CA PRO A 135 13.74 15.01 27.60
C PRO A 135 13.30 14.61 26.17
N ASP A 136 12.16 15.14 25.73
CA ASP A 136 11.60 15.03 24.37
C ASP A 136 10.97 16.38 24.04
N PHE A 137 11.45 17.07 23.02
CA PHE A 137 11.05 18.45 22.74
C PHE A 137 10.09 18.51 21.55
N VAL A 138 8.87 18.98 21.78
CA VAL A 138 7.93 19.24 20.69
C VAL A 138 7.69 20.73 20.54
N ILE A 139 7.52 21.16 19.30
CA ILE A 139 6.94 22.48 19.01
C ILE A 139 5.43 22.36 19.26
N SER A 140 5.02 22.82 20.43
CA SER A 140 3.65 22.65 20.94
C SER A 140 2.67 23.69 20.42
N ASP A 141 3.16 24.84 19.94
CA ASP A 141 2.34 25.90 19.36
C ASP A 141 3.16 26.84 18.47
N LEU A 142 2.50 27.40 17.44
CA LEU A 142 2.98 28.52 16.63
C LEU A 142 1.91 29.60 16.69
N HIS A 143 2.26 30.80 17.14
CA HIS A 143 1.31 31.91 17.19
C HIS A 143 1.98 33.22 16.82
N LEU A 144 1.15 34.20 16.45
CA LEU A 144 1.62 35.54 16.17
C LEU A 144 1.35 36.46 17.35
N ASN A 145 2.28 37.37 17.64
CA ASN A 145 2.06 38.45 18.58
C ASN A 145 1.17 39.56 17.99
N SER A 146 0.91 40.64 18.74
CA SER A 146 0.10 41.78 18.29
C SER A 146 0.64 42.50 17.05
N SER A 147 1.93 42.31 16.74
CA SER A 147 2.61 42.88 15.57
C SER A 147 2.68 41.90 14.39
N ASN A 148 1.97 40.77 14.46
CA ASN A 148 2.02 39.66 13.49
C ASN A 148 3.39 38.96 13.40
N GLU A 149 4.22 39.03 14.44
CA GLU A 149 5.53 38.37 14.48
C GLU A 149 5.40 36.98 15.11
N LEU A 150 6.12 36.01 14.53
CA LEU A 150 6.06 34.61 14.94
C LEU A 150 6.71 34.36 16.31
N ASN A 151 5.96 33.68 17.17
CA ASN A 151 6.42 33.08 18.41
C ASN A 151 6.29 31.55 18.34
N ILE A 152 7.27 30.86 18.92
CA ILE A 152 7.41 29.41 18.86
C ILE A 152 7.38 28.87 20.29
N THR A 153 6.39 28.05 20.62
CA THR A 153 6.27 27.44 21.95
C THR A 153 6.82 26.03 21.93
N ILE A 154 7.92 25.79 22.65
CA ILE A 154 8.57 24.49 22.78
C ILE A 154 8.14 23.88 24.12
N LYS A 155 7.82 22.58 24.12
CA LYS A 155 7.42 21.84 25.32
C LYS A 155 8.27 20.59 25.49
N ASN A 156 8.72 20.32 26.71
CA ASN A 156 9.28 19.02 27.07
C ASN A 156 8.13 18.03 27.34
N VAL A 157 7.93 17.06 26.47
CA VAL A 157 6.97 15.95 26.64
C VAL A 157 7.64 14.65 27.10
N GLY A 158 8.96 14.70 27.33
CA GLY A 158 9.74 13.60 27.87
C GLY A 158 9.48 13.38 29.36
N ASN A 159 10.15 12.39 29.92
CA ASN A 159 9.98 11.99 31.32
C ASN A 159 11.06 12.55 32.27
N THR A 160 12.04 13.27 31.73
CA THR A 160 13.16 13.84 32.49
C THR A 160 13.32 15.32 32.14
N SER A 161 13.84 16.10 33.09
CA SER A 161 14.15 17.52 32.87
C SER A 161 15.30 17.70 31.88
N SER A 162 15.24 18.75 31.05
CA SER A 162 16.35 19.13 30.19
C SER A 162 17.47 19.85 30.95
N PRO A 163 18.72 19.81 30.46
CA PRO A 163 19.79 20.67 30.96
C PRO A 163 19.43 22.16 30.88
N THR A 164 20.05 22.97 31.74
CA THR A 164 19.96 24.44 31.64
C THR A 164 20.86 24.93 30.51
N ASN A 165 20.42 25.98 29.79
CA ASN A 165 21.14 26.59 28.68
C ASN A 165 21.43 25.60 27.53
N LEU A 166 20.51 24.68 27.24
CA LEU A 166 20.65 23.74 26.15
C LEU A 166 20.56 24.50 24.81
N PRO A 167 21.62 24.53 23.98
CA PRO A 167 21.53 25.10 22.64
C PRO A 167 20.66 24.21 21.74
N VAL A 168 19.73 24.83 21.02
CA VAL A 168 18.91 24.17 19.98
C VAL A 168 18.97 24.96 18.70
N ASP A 169 18.97 24.30 17.56
CA ASP A 169 18.87 24.94 16.25
C ASP A 169 17.42 25.00 15.83
N ILE A 170 16.94 26.21 15.52
CA ILE A 170 15.58 26.45 15.06
C ILE A 170 15.62 27.02 13.65
N ARG A 171 14.95 26.33 12.73
CA ARG A 171 14.74 26.80 11.36
C ARG A 171 13.27 27.09 11.12
N VAL A 172 12.97 28.31 10.71
CA VAL A 172 11.64 28.78 10.31
C VAL A 172 11.58 28.87 8.78
N ILE A 173 10.59 28.22 8.19
CA ILE A 173 10.35 28.19 6.76
C ILE A 173 8.95 28.75 6.51
N VAL A 174 8.83 29.74 5.63
CA VAL A 174 7.57 30.36 5.22
C VAL A 174 7.39 30.17 3.72
N ASN A 175 6.32 29.49 3.30
CA ASN A 175 6.06 29.12 1.92
C ASN A 175 7.31 28.52 1.23
N GLU A 176 7.88 27.47 1.83
CA GLU A 176 9.09 26.77 1.38
C GLU A 176 10.39 27.60 1.32
N THR A 177 10.38 28.85 1.79
CA THR A 177 11.59 29.69 1.88
C THR A 177 12.06 29.80 3.33
N VAL A 178 13.36 29.64 3.58
CA VAL A 178 13.92 29.85 4.93
C VAL A 178 13.77 31.33 5.31
N ALA A 179 12.97 31.59 6.33
CA ALA A 179 12.71 32.94 6.85
C ALA A 179 13.59 33.28 8.05
N ALA A 180 13.98 32.28 8.85
CA ALA A 180 14.96 32.44 9.92
C ALA A 180 15.68 31.11 10.20
N ASP A 181 16.92 31.20 10.64
CA ASP A 181 17.75 30.09 11.11
C ASP A 181 18.63 30.61 12.26
N PHE A 182 18.47 30.07 13.47
CA PHE A 182 19.09 30.61 14.68
C PHE A 182 19.20 29.57 15.80
N THR A 183 20.18 29.79 16.71
CA THR A 183 20.51 28.85 17.78
C THR A 183 20.28 29.49 19.17
N PRO A 184 19.04 29.49 19.70
CA PRO A 184 18.78 29.98 21.06
C PRO A 184 19.27 28.99 22.13
N SER A 185 19.49 29.50 23.34
CA SER A 185 19.69 28.67 24.54
C SER A 185 18.36 28.49 25.27
N MET A 186 17.91 27.24 25.44
CA MET A 186 16.69 26.94 26.18
C MET A 186 16.95 26.91 27.70
N PRO A 187 15.98 27.35 28.52
CA PRO A 187 16.02 27.09 29.95
C PRO A 187 15.85 25.59 30.24
N SER A 188 16.14 25.17 31.48
CA SER A 188 15.75 23.83 31.92
C SER A 188 14.22 23.71 31.91
N LEU A 189 13.71 22.70 31.24
CA LEU A 189 12.29 22.37 31.15
C LEU A 189 12.04 21.06 31.86
N VAL A 190 11.30 21.08 32.96
CA VAL A 190 10.81 19.85 33.58
C VAL A 190 9.72 19.20 32.71
N PRO A 191 9.40 17.91 32.88
CA PRO A 191 8.32 17.25 32.14
C PRO A 191 7.02 18.04 32.14
N GLY A 192 6.46 18.29 30.95
CA GLY A 192 5.24 19.05 30.74
C GLY A 192 5.40 20.57 30.66
N GLN A 193 6.57 21.12 31.02
CA GLN A 193 6.84 22.56 30.96
C GLN A 193 7.08 23.03 29.52
N ASN A 194 6.72 24.28 29.25
CA ASN A 194 7.00 24.95 27.98
C ASN A 194 7.85 26.22 28.17
N THR A 195 8.41 26.69 27.05
CA THR A 195 9.03 28.00 26.90
C THR A 195 8.65 28.57 25.54
N THR A 196 8.61 29.90 25.44
CA THR A 196 8.38 30.59 24.17
C THR A 196 9.69 31.20 23.70
N ILE A 197 9.99 31.02 22.42
CA ILE A 197 11.16 31.59 21.76
C ILE A 197 10.67 32.38 20.54
N SER A 198 11.28 33.54 20.33
CA SER A 198 11.07 34.36 19.13
C SER A 198 12.35 34.37 18.30
N PRO A 199 12.26 34.39 16.96
CA PRO A 199 13.42 34.57 16.10
C PRO A 199 14.19 35.86 16.42
N ASN A 200 15.52 35.81 16.37
CA ASN A 200 16.39 36.98 16.63
C ASN A 200 16.07 38.16 15.69
N GLN A 201 15.77 37.85 14.43
CA GLN A 201 15.18 38.79 13.48
C GLN A 201 13.70 38.46 13.35
N PRO A 202 12.78 39.39 13.67
CA PRO A 202 11.34 39.12 13.64
C PRO A 202 10.87 38.56 12.29
N VAL A 203 10.13 37.46 12.33
CA VAL A 203 9.47 36.88 11.16
C VAL A 203 8.01 37.33 11.18
N THR A 204 7.67 38.35 10.38
CA THR A 204 6.30 38.86 10.26
C THR A 204 5.49 38.05 9.25
N ILE A 205 4.34 37.54 9.67
CA ILE A 205 3.42 36.76 8.82
C ILE A 205 2.19 37.60 8.48
N THR A 206 2.02 37.96 7.21
CA THR A 206 0.84 38.68 6.72
C THR A 206 0.11 37.89 5.65
N GLY A 207 -1.23 37.83 5.78
CA GLY A 207 -2.06 36.90 5.01
C GLY A 207 -1.77 35.45 5.36
N ASN A 208 -2.59 34.52 4.84
CA ASN A 208 -2.38 33.10 5.12
C ASN A 208 -1.09 32.60 4.44
N LYS A 209 -0.15 32.12 5.26
CA LYS A 209 1.14 31.54 4.87
C LYS A 209 1.31 30.17 5.51
N GLU A 210 1.93 29.26 4.78
CA GLU A 210 2.39 28.00 5.33
C GLU A 210 3.69 28.25 6.11
N VAL A 211 3.66 27.96 7.40
CA VAL A 211 4.78 28.16 8.33
C VAL A 211 5.19 26.81 8.86
N ARG A 212 6.43 26.42 8.59
CA ARG A 212 7.07 25.22 9.12
C ARG A 212 8.21 25.62 10.03
N VAL A 213 8.23 25.08 11.24
CA VAL A 213 9.33 25.26 12.18
C VAL A 213 9.91 23.89 12.51
N LEU A 214 11.24 23.80 12.44
CA LEU A 214 12.01 22.63 12.83
C LEU A 214 12.88 22.99 14.03
N LEU A 215 13.01 22.06 14.97
CA LEU A 215 13.92 22.14 16.11
C LEU A 215 14.87 20.94 16.08
N ASN A 216 16.17 21.20 16.22
CA ASN A 216 17.18 20.16 16.40
C ASN A 216 18.03 20.46 17.63
N THR A 217 18.39 19.43 18.38
CA THR A 217 19.42 19.52 19.43
C THR A 217 20.82 19.38 18.83
N GLN A 218 21.83 19.91 19.53
CA GLN A 218 23.23 19.84 19.09
C GLN A 218 23.81 18.42 19.24
N GLN A 219 23.45 17.71 20.31
CA GLN A 219 23.78 16.30 20.46
C GLN A 219 22.53 15.46 20.27
N PHE A 220 22.66 14.41 19.48
CA PHE A 220 21.58 13.44 19.25
C PHE A 220 21.03 12.82 20.54
N THR A 221 21.85 12.76 21.60
CA THR A 221 21.46 12.20 22.90
C THR A 221 20.70 13.17 23.80
N ASP A 222 20.67 14.47 23.45
CA ASP A 222 20.02 15.52 24.24
C ASP A 222 18.49 15.42 24.26
N GLU A 223 17.92 14.58 23.39
CA GLU A 223 16.49 14.31 23.33
C GLU A 223 16.23 12.85 22.96
N THR A 224 15.09 12.32 23.35
CA THR A 224 14.76 10.90 23.22
C THR A 224 14.01 10.57 21.93
N ASN A 225 13.42 11.57 21.29
CA ASN A 225 12.59 11.41 20.10
C ASN A 225 12.69 12.70 19.30
N ASN A 226 13.31 12.64 18.11
CA ASN A 226 13.58 13.84 17.30
C ASN A 226 12.70 13.93 16.04
N ILE A 227 11.80 12.97 15.84
CA ILE A 227 10.90 12.94 14.69
C ILE A 227 9.63 13.78 14.90
N ASN A 228 9.40 14.27 16.12
CA ASN A 228 8.25 15.09 16.54
C ASN A 228 8.63 16.57 16.77
N ASN A 229 9.84 16.98 16.38
CA ASN A 229 10.35 18.34 16.57
C ASN A 229 9.97 19.32 15.46
N THR A 230 9.11 18.90 14.54
CA THR A 230 8.63 19.73 13.43
C THR A 230 7.17 20.05 13.60
N ARG A 231 6.81 21.32 13.40
CA ARG A 231 5.41 21.76 13.32
C ARG A 231 5.17 22.58 12.07
N GLU A 232 4.03 22.33 11.43
CA GLU A 232 3.55 23.00 10.22
C GLU A 232 2.16 23.55 10.51
N GLU A 233 1.93 24.83 10.22
CA GLU A 233 0.63 25.50 10.34
C GLU A 233 0.41 26.53 9.24
N ILE A 234 -0.87 26.88 9.02
CA ILE A 234 -1.25 28.02 8.19
C ILE A 234 -1.56 29.19 9.11
N LEU A 235 -0.75 30.26 9.08
CA LEU A 235 -0.93 31.46 9.92
C LEU A 235 -1.27 32.69 9.05
N PRO A 236 -2.07 33.66 9.54
CA PRO A 236 -2.64 33.76 10.89
C PRO A 236 -3.97 33.02 11.09
N SER A 237 -4.74 32.77 10.02
CA SER A 237 -6.15 32.37 10.18
C SER A 237 -6.40 30.86 10.28
N GLY A 238 -5.36 30.03 10.16
CA GLY A 238 -5.53 28.58 10.08
C GLY A 238 -6.20 28.11 8.78
N PRO A 239 -6.39 26.80 8.63
CA PRO A 239 -7.20 26.27 7.54
C PRO A 239 -8.67 26.65 7.72
N SER A 240 -9.33 26.97 6.59
CA SER A 240 -10.75 27.35 6.56
C SER A 240 -11.62 26.23 5.99
N PHE A 241 -12.82 26.07 6.55
CA PHE A 241 -13.85 25.19 6.00
C PHE A 241 -14.57 25.79 4.79
N GLY A 242 -14.49 27.11 4.57
CA GLY A 242 -15.21 27.82 3.51
C GLY A 242 -15.08 27.18 2.11
N PRO A 243 -13.88 26.78 1.65
CA PRO A 243 -13.69 26.15 0.35
C PRO A 243 -14.46 24.83 0.12
N TYR A 244 -14.89 24.16 1.20
CA TYR A 244 -15.65 22.91 1.12
C TYR A 244 -17.14 23.13 0.88
N GLN A 245 -17.63 24.37 1.04
CA GLN A 245 -19.05 24.67 0.92
C GLN A 245 -19.57 24.44 -0.49
N SER A 246 -18.76 24.66 -1.53
CA SER A 246 -19.15 24.37 -2.93
C SER A 246 -19.44 22.88 -3.14
N LEU A 247 -18.58 22.00 -2.63
CA LEU A 247 -18.79 20.55 -2.67
C LEU A 247 -20.03 20.12 -1.88
N LEU A 248 -20.25 20.73 -0.72
CA LEU A 248 -21.40 20.44 0.13
C LEU A 248 -22.72 21.04 -0.37
N ASN A 249 -22.66 21.99 -1.32
CA ASN A 249 -23.83 22.52 -2.02
C ASN A 249 -24.17 21.71 -3.29
N ASN A 250 -23.27 20.85 -3.77
CA ASN A 250 -23.54 19.97 -4.89
C ASN A 250 -24.55 18.87 -4.48
N SER A 251 -25.71 18.85 -5.14
CA SER A 251 -26.82 17.95 -4.80
C SER A 251 -26.50 16.47 -4.95
N SER A 252 -25.68 16.09 -5.92
CA SER A 252 -25.22 14.72 -6.08
C SER A 252 -24.32 14.30 -4.90
N ILE A 253 -23.43 15.18 -4.44
CA ILE A 253 -22.52 14.87 -3.33
C ILE A 253 -23.28 14.82 -2.00
N PHE A 254 -23.96 15.90 -1.60
CA PHE A 254 -24.53 15.96 -0.25
C PHE A 254 -25.66 14.94 -0.03
N SER A 255 -26.39 14.55 -1.09
CA SER A 255 -27.47 13.56 -0.99
C SER A 255 -26.93 12.14 -0.75
N ASN A 256 -25.69 11.86 -1.19
CA ASN A 256 -25.02 10.58 -1.00
C ASN A 256 -24.15 10.52 0.26
N ILE A 257 -23.86 11.65 0.93
CA ILE A 257 -23.35 11.67 2.30
C ILE A 257 -24.47 11.20 3.24
N ARG A 258 -24.51 9.89 3.53
CA ARG A 258 -25.63 9.20 4.19
C ARG A 258 -25.18 8.46 5.43
N TRP A 259 -25.82 8.76 6.55
CA TRP A 259 -25.62 8.05 7.82
C TRP A 259 -26.88 7.27 8.21
N GLN A 260 -26.70 6.00 8.56
CA GLN A 260 -27.78 5.14 9.05
C GLN A 260 -27.92 5.23 10.58
N TYR A 261 -29.12 5.58 11.05
CA TYR A 261 -29.55 5.55 12.44
C TYR A 261 -30.50 4.37 12.70
N SER A 262 -30.92 4.21 13.96
CA SER A 262 -32.05 3.36 14.36
C SER A 262 -33.33 3.62 13.55
N GLY A 263 -33.68 4.89 13.34
CA GLY A 263 -34.90 5.31 12.65
C GLY A 263 -34.80 5.39 11.12
N GLY A 264 -33.70 4.93 10.52
CA GLY A 264 -33.48 4.99 9.07
C GLY A 264 -32.26 5.81 8.67
N ILE A 265 -32.18 6.18 7.39
CA ILE A 265 -31.02 6.84 6.80
C ILE A 265 -31.27 8.34 6.67
N SER A 266 -30.31 9.17 7.08
CA SER A 266 -30.35 10.62 6.89
C SER A 266 -29.16 11.12 6.06
N SER A 267 -29.45 11.97 5.07
CA SER A 267 -28.45 12.68 4.27
C SER A 267 -27.93 13.92 4.98
N TYR A 268 -26.79 14.46 4.53
CA TYR A 268 -26.11 15.62 5.12
C TYR A 268 -27.03 16.83 5.40
N ASN A 269 -27.97 17.16 4.50
CA ASN A 269 -28.88 18.29 4.70
C ASN A 269 -29.70 18.18 6.00
N ASN A 270 -30.07 16.96 6.36
CA ASN A 270 -30.91 16.64 7.52
C ASN A 270 -30.08 16.32 8.77
N TRP A 271 -28.75 16.46 8.71
CA TRP A 271 -27.90 16.32 9.89
C TRP A 271 -28.09 17.50 10.84
N SER A 272 -27.99 17.21 12.14
CA SER A 272 -27.95 18.25 13.17
C SER A 272 -26.73 19.16 13.01
N GLN A 273 -26.78 20.36 13.61
CA GLN A 273 -25.65 21.28 13.58
C GLN A 273 -24.38 20.69 14.22
N SER A 274 -24.54 19.89 15.28
CA SER A 274 -23.41 19.20 15.93
C SER A 274 -22.69 18.26 14.97
N GLN A 275 -23.44 17.50 14.17
CA GLN A 275 -22.87 16.56 13.21
C GLN A 275 -22.16 17.26 12.04
N LYS A 276 -22.72 18.38 11.58
CA LYS A 276 -22.05 19.24 10.60
C LYS A 276 -20.75 19.83 11.17
N ASN A 277 -20.74 20.17 12.46
CA ASN A 277 -19.53 20.61 13.15
C ASN A 277 -18.48 19.49 13.30
N ASP A 278 -18.89 18.24 13.52
CA ASP A 278 -17.96 17.10 13.55
C ASP A 278 -17.23 16.93 12.21
N LEU A 279 -17.94 17.02 11.08
CA LEU A 279 -17.34 16.98 9.75
C LEU A 279 -16.38 18.16 9.54
N ARG A 280 -16.79 19.38 9.91
CA ARG A 280 -15.95 20.57 9.86
C ARG A 280 -14.65 20.36 10.64
N ASN A 281 -14.75 19.85 11.86
CA ASN A 281 -13.60 19.61 12.73
C ASN A 281 -12.67 18.52 12.16
N ALA A 282 -13.22 17.48 11.55
CA ALA A 282 -12.43 16.44 10.89
C ALA A 282 -11.66 16.98 9.67
N ILE A 283 -12.28 17.83 8.85
CA ILE A 283 -11.63 18.51 7.73
C ILE A 283 -10.51 19.45 8.20
N ILE A 284 -10.77 20.28 9.21
CA ILE A 284 -9.76 21.18 9.79
C ILE A 284 -8.55 20.40 10.31
N LYS A 285 -8.75 19.22 10.92
CA LYS A 285 -7.65 18.34 11.35
C LYS A 285 -6.81 17.85 10.16
N LEU A 286 -7.45 17.46 9.07
CA LEU A 286 -6.75 16.99 7.85
C LEU A 286 -5.92 18.09 7.19
N GLU A 287 -6.47 19.29 7.07
CA GLU A 287 -5.77 20.45 6.50
C GLU A 287 -4.56 20.85 7.35
N ASN A 288 -4.63 20.68 8.67
CA ASN A 288 -3.48 20.88 9.57
C ASN A 288 -2.47 19.71 9.58
N GLY A 289 -2.65 18.70 8.73
CA GLY A 289 -1.80 17.49 8.72
C GLY A 289 -1.87 16.63 9.99
N ARG A 290 -2.78 16.95 10.93
CA ARG A 290 -2.93 16.29 12.23
C ARG A 290 -3.51 14.88 12.07
N SER A 291 -3.29 14.03 13.07
CA SER A 291 -3.89 12.69 13.11
C SER A 291 -5.43 12.79 13.09
N GLN A 292 -6.05 11.85 12.39
CA GLN A 292 -7.51 11.67 12.45
C GLN A 292 -7.90 11.15 13.84
N ALA A 293 -9.16 11.35 14.25
CA ALA A 293 -9.59 11.27 15.66
C ALA A 293 -9.52 9.87 16.33
N LEU A 294 -9.14 8.81 15.62
CA LEU A 294 -8.87 7.51 16.23
C LEU A 294 -7.35 7.27 16.20
N ASP A 295 -6.78 7.02 17.37
CA ASP A 295 -5.35 6.67 17.52
C ASP A 295 -5.13 5.14 17.43
N SER A 296 -6.19 4.35 17.58
CA SER A 296 -6.20 2.89 17.47
C SER A 296 -7.47 2.36 16.79
N PRO A 297 -7.46 1.12 16.28
CA PRO A 297 -8.68 0.43 15.88
C PRO A 297 -9.74 0.44 17.01
N PRO A 298 -11.05 0.51 16.67
CA PRO A 298 -12.11 0.61 17.67
C PRO A 298 -12.26 -0.69 18.46
N SER A 299 -12.47 -0.59 19.78
CA SER A 299 -12.74 -1.77 20.61
C SER A 299 -14.03 -2.48 20.20
N LEU A 300 -14.04 -3.80 20.34
CA LEU A 300 -15.18 -4.64 20.02
C LEU A 300 -15.90 -5.10 21.28
N SER A 301 -17.22 -5.25 21.14
CA SER A 301 -18.03 -5.98 22.11
C SER A 301 -19.03 -6.81 21.33
N SER A 302 -18.90 -8.13 21.43
CA SER A 302 -19.63 -9.13 20.63
C SER A 302 -19.49 -8.91 19.12
N GLY A 303 -18.25 -8.64 18.67
CA GLY A 303 -17.92 -8.40 17.25
C GLY A 303 -18.45 -7.08 16.68
N ARG A 304 -18.93 -6.16 17.53
CA ARG A 304 -19.51 -4.88 17.15
C ARG A 304 -18.78 -3.71 17.79
N ILE A 305 -18.80 -2.57 17.10
CA ILE A 305 -18.27 -1.29 17.59
C ILE A 305 -19.39 -0.40 18.12
N SER A 306 -19.02 0.54 18.98
CA SER A 306 -19.95 1.55 19.49
C SER A 306 -20.44 2.47 18.36
N LYS A 307 -21.63 3.05 18.53
CA LYS A 307 -22.16 4.09 17.64
C LYS A 307 -21.24 5.32 17.55
N ALA A 308 -20.59 5.68 18.66
CA ALA A 308 -19.65 6.80 18.70
C ALA A 308 -18.41 6.54 17.83
N ASP A 309 -17.84 5.34 17.91
CA ASP A 309 -16.68 4.98 17.09
C ASP A 309 -17.06 4.82 15.62
N ALA A 310 -18.21 4.20 15.35
CA ALA A 310 -18.79 4.11 14.02
C ALA A 310 -18.95 5.49 13.36
N TRP A 311 -19.52 6.46 14.09
CA TRP A 311 -19.68 7.85 13.64
C TRP A 311 -18.32 8.51 13.36
N LYS A 312 -17.35 8.37 14.28
CA LYS A 312 -15.99 8.89 14.10
C LYS A 312 -15.36 8.34 12.82
N ILE A 313 -15.38 7.02 12.62
CA ILE A 313 -14.81 6.38 11.42
C ILE A 313 -15.47 6.94 10.17
N TYR A 314 -16.80 6.94 10.12
CA TYR A 314 -17.55 7.45 8.98
C TYR A 314 -17.20 8.90 8.64
N ILE A 315 -17.22 9.80 9.63
CA ILE A 315 -16.88 11.23 9.40
C ILE A 315 -15.45 11.40 8.90
N GLN A 316 -14.49 10.58 9.35
CA GLN A 316 -13.12 10.63 8.85
C GLN A 316 -13.01 10.21 7.38
N HIS A 317 -13.81 9.24 6.93
CA HIS A 317 -13.91 8.88 5.51
C HIS A 317 -14.50 10.01 4.67
N ILE A 318 -15.59 10.63 5.13
CA ILE A 318 -16.19 11.78 4.42
C ILE A 318 -15.21 12.95 4.36
N ALA A 319 -14.56 13.27 5.48
CA ALA A 319 -13.56 14.34 5.53
C ALA A 319 -12.38 14.07 4.59
N GLN A 320 -11.87 12.83 4.55
CA GLN A 320 -10.80 12.43 3.62
C GLN A 320 -11.24 12.61 2.17
N THR A 321 -12.42 12.12 1.80
CA THR A 321 -12.91 12.20 0.41
C THR A 321 -13.08 13.65 -0.07
N LEU A 322 -13.68 14.51 0.77
CA LEU A 322 -13.83 15.93 0.46
C LEU A 322 -12.47 16.65 0.43
N TRP A 323 -11.53 16.27 1.30
CA TRP A 323 -10.18 16.85 1.34
C TRP A 323 -9.36 16.51 0.09
N ILE A 324 -9.46 15.28 -0.41
CA ILE A 324 -8.86 14.87 -1.69
C ILE A 324 -9.42 15.70 -2.84
N GLU A 325 -10.75 15.81 -2.93
CA GLU A 325 -11.44 16.54 -3.99
C GLU A 325 -11.08 18.03 -3.97
N LYS A 326 -11.24 18.70 -2.81
CA LYS A 326 -11.00 20.15 -2.68
C LYS A 326 -9.56 20.54 -3.01
N ASN A 327 -8.58 19.68 -2.67
CA ASN A 327 -7.17 19.97 -2.86
C ASN A 327 -6.60 19.38 -4.16
N ASN A 328 -7.42 18.79 -5.03
CA ASN A 328 -7.00 18.15 -6.28
C ASN A 328 -5.83 17.17 -6.08
N LEU A 329 -5.89 16.37 -5.01
CA LEU A 329 -4.80 15.46 -4.64
C LEU A 329 -4.78 14.17 -5.48
N VAL A 330 -5.77 14.03 -6.36
CA VAL A 330 -5.87 12.99 -7.37
C VAL A 330 -6.37 13.64 -8.67
N PRO A 331 -6.04 13.09 -9.84
CA PRO A 331 -6.41 13.66 -11.14
C PRO A 331 -7.86 13.36 -11.58
N TRP A 332 -8.64 12.66 -10.76
CA TRP A 332 -10.06 12.40 -10.97
C TRP A 332 -10.93 13.18 -9.99
N SER A 333 -12.23 13.28 -10.27
CA SER A 333 -13.17 14.04 -9.45
C SER A 333 -14.40 13.22 -9.10
N ILE A 334 -14.82 13.28 -7.84
CA ILE A 334 -16.08 12.64 -7.41
C ILE A 334 -17.31 13.35 -7.98
N GLN A 335 -17.17 14.57 -8.52
CA GLN A 335 -18.28 15.31 -9.10
C GLN A 335 -18.81 14.68 -10.39
N THR A 336 -18.03 13.81 -11.04
CA THR A 336 -18.43 13.09 -12.26
C THR A 336 -19.00 11.70 -11.98
N TYR A 337 -19.08 11.27 -10.72
CA TYR A 337 -19.55 9.95 -10.36
C TYR A 337 -21.06 9.82 -10.39
N SER A 338 -21.52 8.64 -10.76
CA SER A 338 -22.90 8.23 -10.59
C SER A 338 -23.29 8.12 -9.10
N ASN A 339 -24.60 8.06 -8.82
CA ASN A 339 -25.08 7.91 -7.45
C ASN A 339 -24.59 6.62 -6.77
N SER A 340 -24.47 5.50 -7.50
CA SER A 340 -23.96 4.24 -6.93
C SER A 340 -22.48 4.36 -6.57
N GLU A 341 -21.66 4.94 -7.45
CA GLU A 341 -20.25 5.21 -7.17
C GLU A 341 -20.05 6.16 -5.99
N LEU A 342 -20.87 7.22 -5.88
CA LEU A 342 -20.86 8.11 -4.73
C LEU A 342 -21.27 7.39 -3.44
N GLN A 343 -22.24 6.46 -3.47
CA GLN A 343 -22.63 5.69 -2.28
C GLN A 343 -21.49 4.80 -1.77
N ASN A 344 -20.72 4.18 -2.68
CA ASN A 344 -19.52 3.41 -2.34
C ASN A 344 -18.44 4.23 -1.62
N LEU A 345 -18.50 5.57 -1.65
CA LEU A 345 -17.55 6.47 -0.98
C LEU A 345 -18.16 7.29 0.16
N LEU A 346 -19.46 7.59 0.11
CA LEU A 346 -20.10 8.59 0.98
C LEU A 346 -21.21 8.03 1.87
N SER A 347 -21.63 6.78 1.67
CA SER A 347 -22.64 6.14 2.51
C SER A 347 -21.99 5.31 3.63
N SER A 348 -22.58 5.39 4.84
CA SER A 348 -22.19 4.51 5.95
C SER A 348 -22.56 3.05 5.69
N LYS A 349 -23.58 2.79 4.85
CA LYS A 349 -24.00 1.43 4.50
C LYS A 349 -22.99 0.67 3.67
N GLU A 350 -22.16 1.40 2.92
CA GLU A 350 -21.06 0.81 2.16
C GLU A 350 -19.77 0.72 2.99
N LEU A 351 -19.85 0.98 4.31
CA LEU A 351 -18.71 0.93 5.23
C LEU A 351 -18.96 -0.03 6.41
N MET A 352 -20.20 -0.11 6.89
CA MET A 352 -20.59 -0.89 8.06
C MET A 352 -22.09 -1.22 8.07
N VAL A 353 -22.47 -2.33 8.70
CA VAL A 353 -23.88 -2.67 8.98
C VAL A 353 -24.29 -2.11 10.32
N TYR A 354 -25.46 -1.47 10.37
CA TYR A 354 -26.12 -1.09 11.62
C TYR A 354 -26.95 -2.26 12.18
N ASP A 355 -26.77 -2.57 13.46
CA ASP A 355 -27.57 -3.52 14.23
C ASP A 355 -28.57 -2.76 15.12
N SER A 356 -29.84 -2.81 14.73
CA SER A 356 -30.93 -2.12 15.43
C SER A 356 -31.21 -2.69 16.83
N ASN A 357 -30.88 -3.96 17.08
CA ASN A 357 -31.17 -4.59 18.37
C ASN A 357 -30.20 -4.15 19.46
N GLN A 358 -29.01 -3.68 19.07
CA GLN A 358 -27.95 -3.31 20.00
C GLN A 358 -27.56 -1.82 19.92
N ASP A 359 -28.14 -1.05 18.98
CA ASP A 359 -27.72 0.32 18.61
C ASP A 359 -26.19 0.39 18.37
N ARG A 360 -25.68 -0.56 17.59
CA ARG A 360 -24.25 -0.77 17.32
C ARG A 360 -23.99 -1.04 15.84
N TYR A 361 -22.72 -1.04 15.47
CA TYR A 361 -22.31 -1.26 14.09
C TYR A 361 -21.33 -2.43 13.99
N ALA A 362 -21.29 -3.09 12.84
CA ALA A 362 -20.37 -4.18 12.57
C ALA A 362 -19.71 -3.99 11.20
N PHE A 363 -18.43 -4.36 11.11
CA PHE A 363 -17.80 -4.66 9.83
C PHE A 363 -18.24 -6.06 9.41
N THR A 364 -18.65 -6.23 8.16
CA THR A 364 -19.17 -7.51 7.67
C THR A 364 -18.47 -7.91 6.38
N THR A 365 -18.40 -9.22 6.15
CA THR A 365 -17.85 -9.78 4.92
C THR A 365 -18.68 -9.42 3.69
N SER A 366 -19.95 -9.04 3.86
CA SER A 366 -20.87 -8.75 2.76
C SER A 366 -20.73 -7.35 2.16
N ILE A 367 -20.20 -6.37 2.91
CA ILE A 367 -20.06 -4.99 2.45
C ILE A 367 -18.70 -4.75 1.79
N MET A 368 -17.61 -4.93 2.53
CA MET A 368 -16.26 -4.71 2.00
C MET A 368 -15.46 -6.01 1.93
N GLY A 369 -15.78 -7.01 2.75
CA GLY A 369 -14.96 -8.21 2.95
C GLY A 369 -14.44 -8.30 4.39
N LYS A 370 -13.44 -9.15 4.62
CA LYS A 370 -12.81 -9.35 5.95
C LYS A 370 -11.76 -8.27 6.22
N VAL A 371 -12.19 -7.03 6.44
CA VAL A 371 -11.31 -5.90 6.77
C VAL A 371 -11.96 -4.94 7.77
N THR A 372 -11.16 -4.21 8.53
CA THR A 372 -11.58 -3.07 9.35
C THR A 372 -11.01 -1.75 8.78
N PRO A 373 -11.81 -0.97 8.03
CA PRO A 373 -11.40 0.27 7.37
C PRO A 373 -11.47 1.48 8.33
N TRP A 374 -10.76 1.43 9.46
CA TRP A 374 -10.98 2.39 10.56
C TRP A 374 -10.30 3.76 10.39
N ASN A 375 -9.24 3.87 9.57
CA ASN A 375 -8.50 5.13 9.40
C ASN A 375 -8.07 5.36 7.94
N PRO A 376 -8.83 6.13 7.16
CA PRO A 376 -8.55 6.35 5.74
C PRO A 376 -7.27 7.15 5.50
N ARG A 377 -6.84 7.98 6.44
CA ARG A 377 -5.59 8.75 6.30
C ARG A 377 -4.35 7.86 6.26
N ILE A 378 -4.35 6.73 6.97
CA ILE A 378 -3.25 5.77 6.92
C ILE A 378 -3.13 5.18 5.52
N ASN A 379 -4.25 4.77 4.95
CA ASN A 379 -4.32 4.17 3.62
C ASN A 379 -3.90 5.17 2.53
N TYR A 380 -4.37 6.41 2.61
CA TYR A 380 -3.98 7.47 1.68
C TYR A 380 -2.47 7.71 1.72
N ARG A 381 -1.90 7.86 2.93
CA ARG A 381 -0.46 8.07 3.10
C ARG A 381 0.35 6.89 2.59
N PHE A 382 -0.13 5.67 2.81
CA PHE A 382 0.51 4.48 2.26
C PHE A 382 0.60 4.53 0.73
N LEU A 383 -0.52 4.78 0.04
CA LEU A 383 -0.51 4.89 -1.42
C LEU A 383 0.36 6.06 -1.91
N LYS A 384 0.28 7.21 -1.25
CA LYS A 384 1.09 8.38 -1.61
C LYS A 384 2.60 8.14 -1.44
N ASN A 385 3.00 7.55 -0.32
CA ASN A 385 4.40 7.41 0.06
C ASN A 385 5.15 6.44 -0.85
N TYR A 386 4.47 5.42 -1.36
CA TYR A 386 5.04 4.46 -2.30
C TYR A 386 4.63 4.73 -3.75
N ASP A 387 4.31 6.00 -4.05
CA ASP A 387 3.99 6.48 -5.39
C ASP A 387 2.94 5.63 -6.15
N MET A 388 1.92 5.13 -5.44
CA MET A 388 0.85 4.32 -6.04
C MET A 388 -0.33 5.15 -6.52
N ILE A 389 -0.41 6.43 -6.15
CA ILE A 389 -1.41 7.36 -6.70
C ILE A 389 -0.91 7.84 -8.06
N LYS A 390 -1.43 7.25 -9.14
CA LYS A 390 -0.98 7.50 -10.51
C LYS A 390 -1.93 8.45 -11.25
N GLN A 391 -1.71 8.62 -12.55
CA GLN A 391 -2.42 9.60 -13.39
C GLN A 391 -3.92 9.31 -13.57
N ASN A 392 -4.40 8.12 -13.23
CA ASN A 392 -5.81 7.73 -13.30
C ASN A 392 -6.13 6.54 -12.38
N HIS A 393 -7.42 6.20 -12.27
CA HIS A 393 -7.90 5.07 -11.45
C HIS A 393 -7.21 3.75 -11.84
N ARG A 394 -7.09 3.48 -13.14
CA ARG A 394 -6.59 2.20 -13.65
C ARG A 394 -5.13 1.98 -13.27
N GLN A 395 -4.28 2.98 -13.49
CA GLN A 395 -2.87 2.90 -13.11
C GLN A 395 -2.69 2.83 -11.58
N THR A 396 -3.52 3.53 -10.82
CA THR A 396 -3.51 3.46 -9.33
C THR A 396 -3.91 2.06 -8.84
N LEU A 397 -4.97 1.49 -9.42
CA LEU A 397 -5.40 0.12 -9.16
C LEU A 397 -4.27 -0.87 -9.47
N TYR A 398 -3.62 -0.74 -10.62
CA TYR A 398 -2.53 -1.63 -11.04
C TYR A 398 -1.29 -1.49 -10.16
N ALA A 399 -0.91 -0.27 -9.76
CA ALA A 399 0.20 -0.04 -8.84
C ALA A 399 -0.05 -0.72 -7.49
N PHE A 400 -1.23 -0.53 -6.90
CA PHE A 400 -1.57 -1.18 -5.63
C PHE A 400 -1.69 -2.71 -5.76
N THR A 401 -2.19 -3.19 -6.89
CA THR A 401 -2.23 -4.64 -7.20
C THR A 401 -0.83 -5.24 -7.25
N ASN A 402 0.11 -4.57 -7.91
CA ASN A 402 1.50 -5.02 -7.99
C ASN A 402 2.17 -5.07 -6.62
N TRP A 403 1.93 -4.07 -5.76
CA TRP A 403 2.38 -4.13 -4.38
C TRP A 403 1.81 -5.35 -3.65
N MET A 404 0.51 -5.60 -3.77
CA MET A 404 -0.08 -6.78 -3.14
C MET A 404 0.54 -8.08 -3.66
N ARG A 405 0.90 -8.15 -4.95
CA ARG A 405 1.57 -9.31 -5.54
C ARG A 405 2.96 -9.55 -4.97
N ALA A 406 3.72 -8.48 -4.73
CA ALA A 406 5.03 -8.56 -4.12
C ALA A 406 4.98 -8.90 -2.62
N HIS A 407 3.99 -8.39 -1.88
CA HIS A 407 4.05 -8.40 -0.41
C HIS A 407 3.00 -9.29 0.27
N LEU A 408 1.77 -9.41 -0.23
CA LEU A 408 0.70 -10.11 0.50
C LEU A 408 0.78 -11.64 0.42
N ARG A 409 0.64 -12.31 1.55
CA ARG A 409 0.49 -13.77 1.63
C ARG A 409 -0.91 -14.18 2.06
N HIS A 410 -1.32 -15.36 1.60
CA HIS A 410 -2.52 -16.02 2.09
C HIS A 410 -2.31 -16.48 3.54
N TRP A 411 -3.16 -16.06 4.46
CA TRP A 411 -3.22 -16.65 5.80
C TRP A 411 -3.77 -18.08 5.72
N SER A 412 -2.94 -19.06 6.03
CA SER A 412 -3.27 -20.51 5.97
C SER A 412 -2.86 -21.25 7.26
N GLY A 413 -2.50 -20.51 8.30
CA GLY A 413 -1.97 -21.05 9.56
C GLY A 413 -3.00 -21.09 10.70
N ASN A 414 -2.56 -21.62 11.83
CA ASN A 414 -3.36 -21.73 13.05
C ASN A 414 -3.39 -20.46 13.92
N ASP A 415 -2.58 -19.45 13.58
CA ASP A 415 -2.56 -18.17 14.28
C ASP A 415 -3.96 -17.55 14.29
N THR A 416 -4.39 -17.01 15.43
CA THR A 416 -5.63 -16.25 15.47
C THR A 416 -5.47 -14.91 14.75
N LEU A 417 -6.57 -14.31 14.31
CA LEU A 417 -6.54 -12.94 13.76
C LEU A 417 -5.95 -11.94 14.76
N SER A 418 -6.19 -12.15 16.07
CA SER A 418 -5.60 -11.33 17.13
C SER A 418 -4.09 -11.46 17.18
N ASP A 419 -3.54 -12.67 17.03
CA ASP A 419 -2.08 -12.89 17.03
C ASP A 419 -1.40 -12.24 15.82
N LEU A 420 -2.07 -12.26 14.66
CA LEU A 420 -1.53 -11.72 13.42
C LEU A 420 -1.62 -10.20 13.36
N PHE A 421 -2.75 -9.63 13.78
CA PHE A 421 -3.07 -8.22 13.54
C PHE A 421 -3.16 -7.39 14.82
N GLY A 422 -3.11 -8.01 16.00
CA GLY A 422 -3.29 -7.35 17.29
C GLY A 422 -4.70 -6.83 17.50
N TYR A 423 -5.69 -7.50 16.89
CA TYR A 423 -7.08 -7.08 16.89
C TYR A 423 -8.01 -8.28 16.78
N GLU A 424 -9.01 -8.36 17.67
CA GLU A 424 -9.93 -9.50 17.76
C GLU A 424 -10.91 -9.60 16.59
N GLY A 425 -11.14 -8.50 15.87
CA GLY A 425 -12.06 -8.43 14.74
C GLY A 425 -11.45 -8.82 13.41
N PHE A 426 -12.06 -8.34 12.33
CA PHE A 426 -11.44 -8.43 11.02
C PHE A 426 -10.14 -7.62 10.97
N PRO A 427 -9.16 -8.03 10.16
CA PRO A 427 -7.87 -7.36 10.05
C PRO A 427 -8.02 -5.84 9.82
N PRO A 428 -7.49 -4.97 10.70
CA PRO A 428 -7.37 -3.56 10.41
C PRO A 428 -6.51 -3.35 9.15
N ALA A 429 -6.98 -2.53 8.21
CA ALA A 429 -6.25 -2.33 6.95
C ALA A 429 -4.81 -1.87 7.18
N ASP A 430 -4.58 -1.00 8.16
CA ASP A 430 -3.23 -0.54 8.52
C ASP A 430 -2.32 -1.66 9.04
N LYS A 431 -2.86 -2.72 9.65
CA LYS A 431 -2.08 -3.87 10.15
C LYS A 431 -1.72 -4.86 9.05
N VAL A 432 -2.46 -4.84 7.94
CA VAL A 432 -2.05 -5.53 6.70
C VAL A 432 -0.94 -4.75 5.99
N LEU A 433 -1.05 -3.42 5.94
CA LEU A 433 -0.07 -2.52 5.31
C LEU A 433 1.21 -2.32 6.14
N TYR A 434 1.10 -2.40 7.48
CA TYR A 434 2.20 -2.28 8.44
C TYR A 434 2.08 -3.43 9.48
N PRO A 435 2.55 -4.64 9.14
CA PRO A 435 2.50 -5.81 10.01
C PRO A 435 3.09 -5.56 11.39
N LEU A 436 2.62 -6.31 12.39
CA LEU A 436 3.22 -6.30 13.73
C LEU A 436 4.67 -6.81 13.71
N PRO A 437 5.48 -6.54 14.76
CA PRO A 437 6.84 -7.06 14.84
C PRO A 437 6.89 -8.58 14.61
N GLY A 438 7.81 -9.03 13.74
CA GLY A 438 7.97 -10.44 13.39
C GLY A 438 6.84 -11.05 12.54
N LYS A 439 5.85 -10.25 12.10
CA LYS A 439 4.76 -10.70 11.22
C LYS A 439 4.97 -10.23 9.78
N LYS A 440 4.43 -11.00 8.83
CA LYS A 440 4.46 -10.70 7.39
C LYS A 440 3.19 -9.95 6.98
N HIS A 441 3.16 -9.44 5.74
CA HIS A 441 1.92 -8.89 5.19
C HIS A 441 0.96 -10.04 4.87
N MET A 442 -0.08 -10.20 5.67
CA MET A 442 -1.04 -11.29 5.55
C MET A 442 -2.41 -10.75 5.19
N ALA A 443 -3.08 -11.43 4.26
CA ALA A 443 -4.50 -11.21 3.97
C ALA A 443 -5.33 -12.42 4.41
N ALA A 444 -6.55 -12.18 4.90
CA ALA A 444 -7.51 -13.21 5.29
C ALA A 444 -8.21 -13.83 4.06
N GLY A 445 -7.39 -14.37 3.14
CA GLY A 445 -7.80 -14.92 1.84
C GLY A 445 -8.46 -13.90 0.92
N CYS A 446 -9.25 -14.37 -0.04
CA CYS A 446 -9.98 -13.51 -0.96
C CYS A 446 -10.85 -12.45 -0.25
N TRP A 447 -11.54 -12.81 0.82
CA TRP A 447 -12.36 -11.86 1.58
C TRP A 447 -11.55 -10.72 2.19
N GLY A 448 -10.37 -11.02 2.75
CA GLY A 448 -9.49 -9.99 3.28
C GLY A 448 -8.89 -9.11 2.18
N THR A 449 -8.61 -9.71 1.02
CA THR A 449 -8.00 -9.01 -0.11
C THR A 449 -8.97 -8.06 -0.81
N SER A 450 -10.23 -8.48 -1.05
CA SER A 450 -11.29 -7.57 -1.52
C SER A 450 -11.51 -6.42 -0.54
N GLY A 451 -11.53 -6.72 0.76
CA GLY A 451 -11.65 -5.72 1.81
C GLY A 451 -10.51 -4.71 1.78
N LEU A 452 -9.28 -5.19 1.58
CA LEU A 452 -8.13 -4.30 1.48
C LEU A 452 -8.24 -3.36 0.28
N TYR A 453 -8.65 -3.85 -0.90
CA TYR A 453 -8.96 -2.97 -2.05
C TYR A 453 -9.97 -1.89 -1.66
N ALA A 454 -11.11 -2.27 -1.08
CA ALA A 454 -12.17 -1.33 -0.72
C ALA A 454 -11.72 -0.31 0.33
N ALA A 455 -11.02 -0.74 1.37
CA ALA A 455 -10.54 0.13 2.44
C ALA A 455 -9.48 1.12 1.93
N VAL A 456 -8.56 0.65 1.07
CA VAL A 456 -7.40 1.43 0.64
C VAL A 456 -7.76 2.39 -0.49
N LEU A 457 -8.42 1.90 -1.55
CA LEU A 457 -8.75 2.72 -2.71
C LEU A 457 -9.85 3.77 -2.43
N ARG A 458 -10.73 3.52 -1.44
CA ARG A 458 -11.67 4.53 -0.94
C ARG A 458 -10.96 5.78 -0.42
N SER A 459 -9.75 5.66 0.13
CA SER A 459 -8.99 6.80 0.68
C SER A 459 -8.46 7.78 -0.38
N VAL A 460 -8.49 7.37 -1.65
CA VAL A 460 -8.15 8.16 -2.83
C VAL A 460 -9.36 8.32 -3.76
N ASN A 461 -10.58 8.21 -3.24
CA ASN A 461 -11.82 8.40 -4.00
C ASN A 461 -12.03 7.42 -5.17
N ILE A 462 -11.49 6.21 -5.11
CA ILE A 462 -11.82 5.16 -6.10
C ILE A 462 -12.87 4.23 -5.46
N PRO A 463 -14.10 4.15 -6.02
CA PRO A 463 -15.14 3.29 -5.50
C PRO A 463 -14.81 1.81 -5.75
N VAL A 464 -15.09 0.97 -4.77
CA VAL A 464 -14.94 -0.49 -4.86
C VAL A 464 -16.20 -1.13 -4.28
N GLU A 465 -16.80 -2.03 -5.05
CA GLU A 465 -17.90 -2.86 -4.63
C GLU A 465 -17.39 -4.26 -4.29
N HIS A 466 -17.98 -4.84 -3.26
CA HIS A 466 -17.74 -6.24 -2.94
C HIS A 466 -18.72 -7.13 -3.71
N ALA A 467 -18.18 -8.10 -4.44
CA ALA A 467 -18.95 -9.05 -5.24
C ALA A 467 -18.47 -10.48 -5.02
N TYR A 468 -19.16 -11.43 -5.63
CA TYR A 468 -18.93 -12.86 -5.44
C TYR A 468 -18.66 -13.59 -6.75
N THR A 469 -17.94 -14.70 -6.62
CA THR A 469 -17.76 -15.74 -7.64
C THR A 469 -17.92 -17.10 -6.98
N LYS A 470 -18.35 -18.12 -7.73
CA LYS A 470 -18.42 -19.50 -7.25
C LYS A 470 -17.24 -20.30 -7.78
N PHE A 471 -16.58 -21.09 -6.93
CA PHE A 471 -15.49 -21.98 -7.32
C PHE A 471 -15.67 -23.39 -6.77
N GLY A 472 -14.99 -24.35 -7.40
CA GLY A 472 -14.98 -25.77 -7.04
C GLY A 472 -16.31 -26.50 -7.28
N SER A 473 -16.26 -27.82 -7.10
CA SER A 473 -17.43 -28.71 -7.26
C SER A 473 -18.55 -28.44 -6.24
N THR A 474 -18.22 -27.81 -5.12
CA THR A 474 -19.20 -27.42 -4.09
C THR A 474 -19.85 -26.07 -4.37
N ASN A 475 -19.48 -25.38 -5.45
CA ASN A 475 -19.90 -23.99 -5.73
C ASN A 475 -19.64 -23.06 -4.52
N ALA A 476 -18.49 -23.23 -3.87
CA ALA A 476 -18.09 -22.41 -2.74
C ALA A 476 -18.08 -20.94 -3.15
N VAL A 477 -18.61 -20.07 -2.28
CA VAL A 477 -18.65 -18.62 -2.53
C VAL A 477 -17.31 -18.01 -2.15
N HIS A 478 -16.69 -17.35 -3.12
CA HIS A 478 -15.48 -16.58 -2.93
C HIS A 478 -15.73 -15.10 -3.18
N SER A 479 -14.88 -14.26 -2.58
CA SER A 479 -14.95 -12.81 -2.67
C SER A 479 -14.14 -12.28 -3.86
N ARG A 480 -14.66 -11.22 -4.48
CA ARG A 480 -13.94 -10.41 -5.47
C ARG A 480 -14.25 -8.92 -5.33
N PRO A 481 -13.30 -8.03 -5.66
CA PRO A 481 -13.57 -6.60 -5.82
C PRO A 481 -14.14 -6.32 -7.22
N TYR A 482 -15.10 -5.39 -7.30
CA TYR A 482 -15.55 -4.76 -8.55
C TYR A 482 -15.29 -3.26 -8.48
N PHE A 483 -14.77 -2.68 -9.56
CA PHE A 483 -14.36 -1.29 -9.66
C PHE A 483 -15.32 -0.59 -10.64
N PRO A 484 -16.48 -0.08 -10.17
CA PRO A 484 -17.54 0.42 -11.04
C PRO A 484 -17.07 1.56 -11.96
N SER A 485 -16.20 2.44 -11.47
CA SER A 485 -15.63 3.54 -12.26
C SER A 485 -14.69 3.13 -13.40
N LEU A 486 -14.34 1.85 -13.49
CA LEU A 486 -13.44 1.31 -14.51
C LEU A 486 -14.09 0.20 -15.36
N ASP A 487 -15.27 -0.28 -14.96
CA ASP A 487 -15.83 -1.56 -15.39
C ASP A 487 -14.76 -2.67 -15.34
N LEU A 488 -14.18 -2.91 -14.17
CA LEU A 488 -13.20 -3.98 -13.97
C LEU A 488 -13.50 -4.79 -12.72
N SER A 489 -13.16 -6.07 -12.75
CA SER A 489 -13.16 -6.98 -11.61
C SER A 489 -12.07 -8.03 -11.78
N MET A 490 -11.92 -8.92 -10.81
CA MET A 490 -11.10 -10.13 -10.91
C MET A 490 -11.93 -11.34 -10.45
N PRO A 491 -11.67 -12.55 -10.96
CA PRO A 491 -12.49 -13.71 -10.65
C PRO A 491 -12.35 -14.10 -9.18
N HIS A 492 -11.16 -13.93 -8.60
CA HIS A 492 -10.87 -14.27 -7.23
C HIS A 492 -9.88 -13.27 -6.61
N ALA A 493 -10.23 -12.65 -5.48
CA ALA A 493 -9.44 -11.52 -4.97
C ALA A 493 -8.01 -11.88 -4.54
N ASP A 494 -7.78 -13.13 -4.14
CA ASP A 494 -6.45 -13.59 -3.74
C ASP A 494 -5.57 -14.08 -4.91
N ASP A 495 -6.04 -13.93 -6.15
CA ASP A 495 -5.23 -14.14 -7.36
C ASP A 495 -4.03 -13.21 -7.40
N VAL A 496 -4.07 -12.08 -6.68
CA VAL A 496 -2.91 -11.20 -6.52
C VAL A 496 -1.75 -11.90 -5.81
N TYR A 497 -1.92 -13.03 -5.13
CA TYR A 497 -0.78 -13.79 -4.60
C TYR A 497 -0.88 -15.28 -4.89
N THR A 498 -1.58 -15.63 -5.97
CA THR A 498 -1.52 -17.00 -6.50
C THR A 498 -0.11 -17.31 -6.99
N SER A 499 0.31 -18.55 -6.77
CA SER A 499 1.65 -19.00 -7.15
C SER A 499 1.93 -18.86 -8.64
N SER A 500 0.93 -19.03 -9.51
CA SER A 500 1.08 -18.97 -10.97
C SER A 500 1.35 -17.57 -11.52
N LEU A 501 0.96 -16.53 -10.78
CA LEU A 501 1.09 -15.12 -11.19
C LEU A 501 2.09 -14.34 -10.30
N THR A 502 2.90 -15.06 -9.52
CA THR A 502 3.87 -14.47 -8.59
C THR A 502 4.99 -13.74 -9.36
N PRO A 503 5.31 -12.48 -9.01
CA PRO A 503 6.33 -11.69 -9.72
C PRO A 503 7.73 -11.84 -9.11
N SER A 504 8.32 -13.05 -9.13
CA SER A 504 9.70 -13.27 -8.63
C SER A 504 10.80 -13.12 -9.68
N GLY A 505 10.41 -12.80 -10.92
CA GLY A 505 11.27 -12.65 -12.08
C GLY A 505 10.53 -11.80 -13.11
N ASN A 506 10.21 -12.37 -14.28
CA ASN A 506 9.41 -11.63 -15.26
C ASN A 506 8.06 -11.20 -14.70
N ILE A 507 7.80 -9.90 -14.73
CA ILE A 507 6.59 -9.31 -14.17
C ILE A 507 5.46 -9.42 -15.18
N ILE A 508 4.44 -10.24 -14.86
CA ILE A 508 3.16 -10.23 -15.57
C ILE A 508 2.50 -8.85 -15.34
N PRO A 509 2.01 -8.14 -16.37
CA PRO A 509 1.29 -6.89 -16.19
C PRO A 509 0.04 -7.07 -15.31
N ALA A 510 -0.19 -6.17 -14.35
CA ALA A 510 -1.36 -6.23 -13.47
C ALA A 510 -2.68 -6.25 -14.24
N SER A 511 -2.74 -5.64 -15.43
CA SER A 511 -3.92 -5.64 -16.30
C SER A 511 -4.42 -7.03 -16.67
N LYS A 512 -3.56 -8.06 -16.64
CA LYS A 512 -3.93 -9.45 -16.93
C LYS A 512 -4.72 -10.13 -15.81
N LEU A 513 -4.86 -9.49 -14.65
CA LEU A 513 -5.67 -9.99 -13.53
C LEU A 513 -7.10 -9.43 -13.57
N PHE A 514 -7.39 -8.49 -14.47
CA PHE A 514 -8.66 -7.78 -14.48
C PHE A 514 -9.46 -8.06 -15.75
N TYR A 515 -10.77 -8.12 -15.56
CA TYR A 515 -11.77 -8.44 -16.57
C TYR A 515 -12.89 -7.42 -16.49
N THR A 516 -13.46 -7.06 -17.63
CA THR A 516 -14.70 -6.28 -17.70
C THR A 516 -15.88 -7.03 -17.09
N SER A 517 -16.98 -6.35 -16.77
CA SER A 517 -18.19 -7.05 -16.28
C SER A 517 -18.70 -8.10 -17.27
N GLN A 518 -18.59 -7.84 -18.57
CA GLN A 518 -18.98 -8.79 -19.60
C GLN A 518 -18.06 -10.01 -19.64
N GLU A 519 -16.74 -9.82 -19.55
CA GLU A 519 -15.80 -10.94 -19.48
C GLU A 519 -15.97 -11.75 -18.20
N MET A 520 -16.21 -11.07 -17.06
CA MET A 520 -16.51 -11.73 -15.80
C MET A 520 -17.74 -12.63 -15.91
N ASP A 521 -18.80 -12.11 -16.52
CA ASP A 521 -20.04 -12.85 -16.72
C ASP A 521 -19.81 -14.10 -17.58
N ASN A 522 -19.24 -13.90 -18.76
CA ASN A 522 -19.02 -14.96 -19.74
C ASN A 522 -17.99 -16.03 -19.30
N LYS A 523 -17.04 -15.68 -18.42
CA LYS A 523 -15.96 -16.59 -18.02
C LYS A 523 -16.15 -17.20 -16.64
N PHE A 524 -16.81 -16.53 -15.70
CA PHE A 524 -16.76 -16.93 -14.29
C PHE A 524 -18.10 -16.93 -13.58
N LEU A 525 -19.06 -16.07 -13.96
CA LEU A 525 -20.36 -16.00 -13.29
C LEU A 525 -21.40 -16.90 -13.98
N ASN A 526 -21.48 -16.80 -15.30
CA ASN A 526 -22.39 -17.55 -16.16
C ASN A 526 -21.64 -18.18 -17.36
N PRO A 527 -20.55 -18.93 -17.14
CA PRO A 527 -19.77 -19.48 -18.23
C PRO A 527 -20.50 -20.57 -18.99
N GLN A 528 -20.18 -20.70 -20.28
CA GLN A 528 -20.47 -21.92 -21.02
C GLN A 528 -19.75 -23.10 -20.37
N LEU A 529 -20.49 -24.17 -20.09
CA LEU A 529 -19.97 -25.35 -19.42
C LEU A 529 -19.33 -26.30 -20.44
N ASP A 530 -18.13 -26.76 -20.15
CA ASP A 530 -17.48 -27.84 -20.87
C ASP A 530 -18.17 -29.17 -20.52
N CYS A 531 -18.52 -29.94 -21.55
CA CYS A 531 -19.19 -31.23 -21.43
C CYS A 531 -18.47 -32.32 -22.26
N ASN A 532 -18.44 -33.54 -21.73
CA ASN A 532 -18.03 -34.76 -22.42
C ASN A 532 -19.15 -35.80 -22.30
N GLY A 533 -19.99 -35.86 -23.34
CA GLY A 533 -21.24 -36.63 -23.29
C GLY A 533 -22.21 -36.02 -22.27
N THR A 534 -22.62 -36.79 -21.27
CA THR A 534 -23.55 -36.34 -20.22
C THR A 534 -22.86 -35.72 -19.00
N ASP A 535 -21.53 -35.78 -18.94
CA ASP A 535 -20.74 -35.22 -17.84
C ASP A 535 -20.32 -33.79 -18.19
N CYS A 536 -20.75 -32.82 -17.39
CA CYS A 536 -20.49 -31.41 -17.60
C CYS A 536 -19.93 -30.80 -16.31
N ASN A 537 -19.01 -29.85 -16.44
CA ASN A 537 -18.59 -29.05 -15.31
C ASN A 537 -19.81 -28.33 -14.69
N THR A 538 -19.86 -28.23 -13.37
CA THR A 538 -20.70 -27.22 -12.70
C THR A 538 -20.18 -25.81 -13.00
N VAL A 539 -20.98 -24.77 -12.73
CA VAL A 539 -20.54 -23.36 -12.84
C VAL A 539 -19.25 -23.11 -12.05
N GLY A 540 -19.18 -23.57 -10.80
CA GLY A 540 -18.00 -23.42 -9.96
C GLY A 540 -16.77 -24.18 -10.47
N GLU A 541 -16.97 -25.38 -11.02
CA GLU A 541 -15.89 -26.13 -11.68
C GLU A 541 -15.41 -25.41 -12.94
N GLN A 542 -16.32 -24.92 -13.78
CA GLN A 542 -15.97 -24.20 -15.01
C GLN A 542 -15.24 -22.90 -14.70
N ALA A 543 -15.66 -22.14 -13.69
CA ALA A 543 -14.96 -20.94 -13.24
C ALA A 543 -13.54 -21.26 -12.72
N SER A 544 -13.39 -22.36 -11.97
CA SER A 544 -12.08 -22.85 -11.51
C SER A 544 -11.20 -23.30 -12.66
N TYR A 545 -11.80 -23.96 -13.66
CA TYR A 545 -11.12 -24.40 -14.86
C TYR A 545 -10.61 -23.22 -15.66
N ASN A 546 -11.48 -22.24 -15.93
CA ASN A 546 -11.15 -21.03 -16.68
C ASN A 546 -10.05 -20.24 -15.98
N SER A 547 -10.16 -20.02 -14.66
CA SER A 547 -9.16 -19.28 -13.88
C SER A 547 -7.80 -19.99 -13.88
N GLY A 548 -7.77 -21.29 -13.58
CA GLY A 548 -6.51 -22.04 -13.55
C GLY A 548 -5.84 -22.15 -14.92
N LYS A 549 -6.62 -22.39 -15.98
CA LYS A 549 -6.12 -22.43 -17.36
C LYS A 549 -5.54 -21.07 -17.77
N GLU A 550 -6.30 -19.99 -17.58
CA GLU A 550 -5.88 -18.64 -17.96
C GLU A 550 -4.63 -18.19 -17.19
N HIS A 551 -4.54 -18.49 -15.88
CA HIS A 551 -3.34 -18.18 -15.11
C HIS A 551 -2.10 -18.90 -15.61
N LEU A 552 -2.21 -20.19 -15.98
CA LEU A 552 -1.08 -20.94 -16.53
C LEU A 552 -0.70 -20.45 -17.93
N GLU A 553 -1.68 -20.06 -18.74
CA GLU A 553 -1.44 -19.47 -20.06
C GLU A 553 -0.73 -18.13 -19.95
N ILE A 554 -1.19 -17.23 -19.08
CA ILE A 554 -0.53 -15.94 -18.80
C ILE A 554 0.89 -16.16 -18.26
N SER A 555 1.05 -17.10 -17.31
CA SER A 555 2.35 -17.46 -16.75
C SER A 555 3.33 -17.91 -17.84
N TRP A 556 2.88 -18.73 -18.78
CA TRP A 556 3.68 -19.18 -19.91
C TRP A 556 4.00 -18.05 -20.90
N GLN A 557 3.00 -17.27 -21.33
CA GLN A 557 3.16 -16.17 -22.29
C GLN A 557 4.16 -15.10 -21.83
N HIS A 558 4.27 -14.90 -20.51
CA HIS A 558 5.18 -13.94 -19.91
C HIS A 558 6.46 -14.56 -19.36
N HIS A 559 6.68 -15.87 -19.56
CA HIS A 559 7.78 -16.62 -18.94
C HIS A 559 7.91 -16.32 -17.44
N ALA A 560 6.79 -16.27 -16.74
CA ALA A 560 6.78 -16.04 -15.30
C ALA A 560 7.36 -17.25 -14.57
N ASP A 561 8.02 -16.97 -13.46
CA ASP A 561 8.85 -17.95 -12.76
C ASP A 561 8.10 -19.17 -12.25
N PHE A 562 6.77 -19.14 -12.12
CA PHE A 562 6.03 -20.30 -11.63
C PHE A 562 6.27 -21.55 -12.49
N LEU A 563 6.00 -21.48 -13.80
CA LEU A 563 6.19 -22.63 -14.68
C LEU A 563 7.67 -23.00 -14.86
N LEU A 564 8.54 -21.98 -14.92
CA LEU A 564 9.98 -22.17 -14.97
C LEU A 564 10.50 -22.92 -13.72
N TYR A 565 10.04 -22.53 -12.53
CA TYR A 565 10.38 -23.15 -11.25
C TYR A 565 9.88 -24.57 -11.15
N GLN A 566 8.65 -24.83 -11.59
CA GLN A 566 8.09 -26.19 -11.60
C GLN A 566 8.93 -27.10 -12.51
N TYR A 567 9.35 -26.62 -13.69
CA TYR A 567 10.26 -27.35 -14.56
C TYR A 567 11.65 -27.54 -13.93
N ALA A 568 12.20 -26.48 -13.34
CA ALA A 568 13.52 -26.48 -12.74
C ALA A 568 13.63 -27.48 -11.60
N LYS A 569 12.62 -27.50 -10.72
CA LYS A 569 12.60 -28.32 -9.51
C LYS A 569 12.10 -29.74 -9.73
N TYR A 570 11.09 -29.93 -10.58
CA TYR A 570 10.39 -31.22 -10.71
C TYR A 570 10.47 -31.85 -12.10
N GLY A 571 11.00 -31.13 -13.09
CA GLY A 571 11.22 -31.62 -14.44
C GLY A 571 10.00 -31.58 -15.35
N GLU A 572 10.22 -32.05 -16.56
CA GLU A 572 9.29 -31.98 -17.70
C GLU A 572 7.95 -32.69 -17.44
N SER A 573 7.99 -33.95 -17.00
CA SER A 573 6.77 -34.74 -16.73
C SER A 573 5.86 -34.09 -15.68
N TYR A 574 6.45 -33.38 -14.72
CA TYR A 574 5.69 -32.65 -13.72
C TYR A 574 4.92 -31.49 -14.35
N VAL A 575 5.57 -30.68 -15.18
CA VAL A 575 4.92 -29.56 -15.87
C VAL A 575 3.85 -30.04 -16.84
N LEU A 576 4.13 -31.09 -17.63
CA LEU A 576 3.13 -31.72 -18.50
C LEU A 576 1.87 -32.11 -17.73
N GLY A 577 2.00 -32.61 -16.50
CA GLY A 577 0.88 -32.91 -15.62
C GLY A 577 0.16 -31.65 -15.13
N THR A 578 0.89 -30.64 -14.66
CA THR A 578 0.32 -29.36 -14.17
C THR A 578 -0.50 -28.65 -15.26
N LEU A 579 -0.10 -28.78 -16.53
CA LEU A 579 -0.84 -28.23 -17.66
C LEU A 579 -2.10 -29.03 -18.04
N ARG A 580 -2.42 -30.12 -17.33
CA ARG A 580 -3.71 -30.84 -17.48
C ARG A 580 -4.77 -30.33 -16.52
N GLY A 581 -4.39 -29.92 -15.32
CA GLY A 581 -5.29 -29.54 -14.25
C GLY A 581 -4.56 -29.27 -12.94
N PRO A 582 -5.25 -28.79 -11.89
CA PRO A 582 -4.64 -28.49 -10.61
C PRO A 582 -4.11 -29.75 -9.93
N ARG A 583 -3.02 -29.58 -9.18
CA ARG A 583 -2.46 -30.61 -8.30
C ARG A 583 -3.07 -30.51 -6.91
N ILE A 584 -3.84 -31.52 -6.50
CA ILE A 584 -4.48 -31.58 -5.17
C ILE A 584 -4.04 -32.88 -4.50
N GLY A 585 -3.35 -32.78 -3.36
CA GLY A 585 -2.80 -33.94 -2.66
C GLY A 585 -1.77 -34.72 -3.49
N GLY A 586 -1.04 -34.06 -4.39
CA GLY A 586 -0.04 -34.67 -5.27
C GLY A 586 -0.57 -35.21 -6.60
N SER A 587 -1.88 -35.43 -6.71
CA SER A 587 -2.53 -35.95 -7.92
C SER A 587 -3.05 -34.83 -8.82
N ILE A 588 -3.03 -35.06 -10.15
CA ILE A 588 -3.73 -34.19 -11.11
C ILE A 588 -5.22 -34.44 -10.98
N LYS A 589 -5.99 -33.38 -10.71
CA LYS A 589 -7.43 -33.39 -10.88
C LYS A 589 -7.76 -32.74 -12.20
N GLU A 590 -8.25 -33.53 -13.15
CA GLU A 590 -8.79 -32.99 -14.39
C GLU A 590 -10.24 -32.57 -14.17
N TYR A 591 -10.62 -31.51 -14.87
CA TYR A 591 -12.01 -31.20 -15.12
C TYR A 591 -12.51 -32.12 -16.25
N VAL A 592 -13.73 -31.90 -16.74
CA VAL A 592 -14.26 -32.62 -17.91
C VAL A 592 -13.27 -32.66 -19.08
N ASN A 593 -12.51 -31.57 -19.27
CA ASN A 593 -11.40 -31.48 -20.21
C ASN A 593 -10.08 -31.11 -19.49
N PRO A 594 -8.90 -31.52 -20.01
CA PRO A 594 -7.64 -30.96 -19.55
C PRO A 594 -7.52 -29.48 -19.94
N TYR A 595 -6.78 -28.69 -19.16
CA TYR A 595 -6.55 -27.27 -19.46
C TYR A 595 -6.04 -27.06 -20.89
N PHE A 596 -5.07 -27.87 -21.32
CA PHE A 596 -4.48 -27.81 -22.65
C PHE A 596 -4.36 -29.21 -23.27
N ASN A 597 -4.58 -29.29 -24.58
CA ASN A 597 -4.38 -30.53 -25.33
C ASN A 597 -2.89 -30.96 -25.33
N ALA A 598 -2.62 -32.22 -25.67
CA ALA A 598 -1.27 -32.78 -25.57
C ALA A 598 -0.22 -32.01 -26.40
N SER A 599 -0.58 -31.59 -27.63
CA SER A 599 0.32 -30.84 -28.51
C SER A 599 0.71 -29.49 -27.90
N LYS A 600 -0.28 -28.71 -27.45
CA LYS A 600 -0.05 -27.41 -26.81
C LYS A 600 0.80 -27.55 -25.53
N ARG A 601 0.55 -28.58 -24.72
CA ARG A 601 1.34 -28.84 -23.51
C ARG A 601 2.81 -29.09 -23.83
N GLN A 602 3.11 -29.87 -24.87
CA GLN A 602 4.49 -30.11 -25.28
C GLN A 602 5.15 -28.81 -25.76
N THR A 603 4.48 -28.02 -26.59
CA THR A 603 4.99 -26.69 -27.02
C THR A 603 5.33 -25.80 -25.84
N MET A 604 4.43 -25.68 -24.85
CA MET A 604 4.68 -24.86 -23.67
C MET A 604 5.92 -25.32 -22.89
N VAL A 605 6.08 -26.64 -22.74
CA VAL A 605 7.24 -27.24 -22.04
C VAL A 605 8.54 -27.01 -22.80
N ASP A 606 8.52 -27.17 -24.13
CA ASP A 606 9.70 -26.95 -24.97
C ASP A 606 10.17 -25.49 -24.91
N GLU A 607 9.23 -24.55 -24.91
CA GLU A 607 9.51 -23.12 -24.75
C GLU A 607 10.04 -22.77 -23.34
N ILE A 608 9.46 -23.34 -22.28
CA ILE A 608 9.98 -23.20 -20.91
C ILE A 608 11.44 -23.67 -20.83
N LYS A 609 11.74 -24.84 -21.41
CA LYS A 609 13.09 -25.39 -21.45
C LYS A 609 14.06 -24.52 -22.24
N ALA A 610 13.61 -23.97 -23.37
CA ALA A 610 14.39 -23.05 -24.18
C ALA A 610 14.69 -21.76 -23.41
N TYR A 611 13.69 -21.18 -22.73
CA TYR A 611 13.87 -19.97 -21.94
C TYR A 611 14.81 -20.16 -20.75
N LEU A 612 14.73 -21.30 -20.04
CA LEU A 612 15.70 -21.63 -18.99
C LEU A 612 17.13 -21.70 -19.53
N LYS A 613 17.35 -22.27 -20.72
CA LYS A 613 18.68 -22.23 -21.35
C LYS A 613 19.14 -20.81 -21.64
N ILE A 614 18.25 -19.93 -22.11
CA ILE A 614 18.58 -18.51 -22.35
C ILE A 614 19.03 -17.85 -21.04
N LEU A 615 18.29 -18.06 -19.93
CA LEU A 615 18.65 -17.52 -18.62
C LEU A 615 20.03 -18.02 -18.14
N GLY A 616 20.36 -19.28 -18.37
CA GLY A 616 21.65 -19.87 -18.00
C GLY A 616 22.77 -19.68 -19.04
N GLY A 617 22.65 -18.73 -19.97
CA GLY A 617 23.68 -18.47 -20.98
C GLY A 617 23.95 -19.66 -21.92
N GLY A 618 22.95 -20.51 -22.14
CA GLY A 618 23.02 -21.75 -22.90
C GLY A 618 22.96 -23.02 -22.04
N ASP A 619 23.29 -22.93 -20.74
CA ASP A 619 23.24 -24.06 -19.80
C ASP A 619 21.86 -24.15 -19.13
N LEU A 620 21.20 -25.29 -19.32
CA LEU A 620 19.90 -25.56 -18.69
C LEU A 620 20.01 -25.65 -17.17
N SER A 621 21.07 -26.25 -16.63
CA SER A 621 21.26 -26.44 -15.19
C SER A 621 21.44 -25.10 -14.49
N GLU A 622 22.19 -24.19 -15.10
CA GLU A 622 22.40 -22.85 -14.57
C GLU A 622 21.10 -22.03 -14.58
N GLY A 623 20.35 -22.05 -15.68
CA GLY A 623 19.04 -21.40 -15.74
C GLY A 623 18.05 -21.92 -14.70
N LYS A 624 18.08 -23.22 -14.42
CA LYS A 624 17.27 -23.82 -13.34
C LYS A 624 17.68 -23.28 -11.96
N ASN A 625 18.98 -23.18 -11.69
CA ASN A 625 19.48 -22.66 -10.42
C ASN A 625 19.06 -21.19 -10.20
N ILE A 626 19.19 -20.35 -11.24
CA ILE A 626 18.78 -18.94 -11.22
C ILE A 626 17.31 -18.81 -10.81
N VAL A 627 16.40 -19.53 -11.49
CA VAL A 627 14.96 -19.45 -11.17
C VAL A 627 14.64 -19.99 -9.78
N ILE A 628 15.30 -21.07 -9.34
CA ILE A 628 15.11 -21.61 -7.97
C ILE A 628 15.54 -20.59 -6.91
N GLN A 629 16.66 -19.89 -7.12
CA GLN A 629 17.15 -18.87 -6.21
C GLN A 629 16.23 -17.65 -6.18
N ARG A 630 15.81 -17.14 -7.35
CA ARG A 630 14.87 -16.02 -7.48
C ARG A 630 13.57 -16.27 -6.73
N VAL A 631 12.94 -17.42 -6.97
CA VAL A 631 11.68 -17.79 -6.31
C VAL A 631 11.86 -17.97 -4.80
N SER A 632 13.01 -18.52 -4.36
CA SER A 632 13.30 -18.69 -2.93
C SER A 632 13.45 -17.33 -2.24
N LYS A 633 14.27 -16.43 -2.78
CA LYS A 633 14.47 -15.08 -2.25
C LYS A 633 13.20 -14.24 -2.24
N PHE A 634 12.43 -14.27 -3.33
CA PHE A 634 11.13 -13.61 -3.39
C PHE A 634 10.21 -14.10 -2.25
N ARG A 635 10.21 -15.41 -1.96
CA ARG A 635 9.47 -16.01 -0.84
C ARG A 635 10.13 -15.81 0.52
N GLU A 636 11.33 -15.29 0.63
CA GLU A 636 11.92 -14.92 1.92
C GLU A 636 11.51 -13.48 2.27
N ASN A 637 11.62 -12.57 1.29
CA ASN A 637 11.30 -11.14 1.40
C ASN A 637 9.81 -10.87 1.65
N LYS A 638 8.95 -11.63 0.96
CA LYS A 638 7.50 -11.58 1.14
C LYS A 638 7.10 -12.03 2.53
#